data_AF-A0A5C8HV84-F1
#
_entry.id   AF-A0A5C8HV84-F1
#
_cell.length_a   1.000
_cell.length_b   1.000
_cell.length_c   1.000
_cell.angle_alpha   90.00
_cell.angle_beta   90.00
_cell.angle_gamma   90.00
#
_symmetry.space_group_name_H-M   'P 1'
#
loop_
_entity.id
_entity.type
_entity.pdbx_description
1 polymer ?
#
loop_
_entity_poly.entity_id
_entity_poly.type
_entity_poly.pdbx_seq_one_letter_code
_entity_poly.pdbx_strand_id
1 'polypeptide(L)'
;MTEIDFQIDVGRFLAAQRSYLRRLALCPPALPSVGGIQIVLDRVDVGSSRLRHDEPTTFDVSYVQRGDVVGKRDASKGFRTMLEQDLVLQLTTDADIRGNPNADPPLVAWPVTLFYELTAFSLDDDCCLKAEPLKVEFGPPPPLPVPVPPGVTAALESYVSGQVRLFAPSGTVRLGLDSLKLPTGFLNAGLSVDDTGTTLVIRVEIRASQDLRWAAWENFHKGFIVDRRQGRDWALYVPAAYITHRVVNEVWQNLPRNDDLETYPSAAYVPLGATARLDVDVLAIYHLVEVDEIDLDITVSAQPRVSLTVWVDRPNRLSAEIDFAGIVNPVGALSNLVVTLLDGFGIPFRAFLYHLIGEAIVDAVGEQLQTAVSQPDPAKVRVDRDVLIPGIAGVARATATDLIAHPDGIAIAGAFQISEPTNAVLELLGFRPFAKHVPRVSCGAASMALIALFGSDPERFAILRAGVSLGNRGTAPLRLCAAPALRRLDGPVQPADIRVDDVSLPIEVSIDIGMPPPAYYAAAFPIELMVRSNGGTRFIRFDPPPVVTQDDLDRLQAELLVKIGNCQQLVDPWFKGHRGYNVHWSPRPPEDGHEVLHHWEVLVDGLPDGEQLELRGLDGEVLASAIGVAGSPTRVSVVVTPSGRDREVSIVRVGDIHLEFAEDAPARGLEIRQTDLVVVGEVPLAQPARAVGLAQLPDGPAVVAMLGDRVQAFDLREGTATGEVAAWPGRFHGMLRIGEGALLYGDDGISRLRPDGRLVRTGIREPVVDAERAPHGAYLVTSERVLEVGADLSVVRESDRPDVTSIGALGTNVLLGHAEGIDTADAGLRMRGDHRALHALRTLSRAGRMRRGGLLARWNDGSAGLLEDHDGEPVEVAHFAEPPLLANALRIGDRLIVGDEGAARLRVLRVGRSVTL
;
A
#
# COMPACT_ATOMS: atom_id res chain seq x y z
N MET A 1 4.91 -2.77 44.69
CA MET A 1 4.79 -3.28 43.32
C MET A 1 4.17 -2.14 42.54
N THR A 2 4.80 -1.75 41.45
CA THR A 2 4.34 -0.63 40.64
C THR A 2 3.89 -1.23 39.33
N GLU A 3 2.61 -1.59 39.27
CA GLU A 3 1.97 -2.28 38.15
C GLU A 3 1.13 -1.29 37.35
N ILE A 4 1.27 -1.33 36.03
CA ILE A 4 0.39 -0.65 35.08
C ILE A 4 -0.56 -1.70 34.53
N ASP A 5 -1.87 -1.41 34.57
CA ASP A 5 -2.91 -2.31 34.06
C ASP A 5 -3.61 -1.66 32.88
N PHE A 6 -3.72 -2.39 31.79
CA PHE A 6 -4.59 -2.05 30.68
C PHE A 6 -5.74 -3.05 30.63
N GLN A 7 -6.96 -2.55 30.82
CA GLN A 7 -8.16 -3.36 31.00
C GLN A 7 -9.17 -3.10 29.91
N ILE A 8 -9.79 -4.16 29.40
CA ILE A 8 -10.79 -4.09 28.33
C ILE A 8 -11.97 -4.99 28.65
N ASP A 9 -13.16 -4.52 28.29
CA ASP A 9 -14.37 -5.32 28.26
C ASP A 9 -14.25 -6.48 27.27
N VAL A 10 -14.40 -7.71 27.77
CA VAL A 10 -14.30 -8.91 26.94
C VAL A 10 -15.35 -8.93 25.83
N GLY A 11 -16.58 -8.46 26.10
CA GLY A 11 -17.63 -8.39 25.09
C GLY A 11 -17.27 -7.47 23.93
N ARG A 12 -16.75 -6.29 24.24
CA ARG A 12 -16.25 -5.33 23.22
C ARG A 12 -15.04 -5.86 22.46
N PHE A 13 -14.10 -6.50 23.16
CA PHE A 13 -12.94 -7.13 22.55
C PHE A 13 -13.35 -8.17 21.49
N LEU A 14 -14.24 -9.10 21.87
CA LEU A 14 -14.74 -10.17 21.00
C LEU A 14 -15.56 -9.64 19.82
N ALA A 15 -16.36 -8.59 20.04
CA ALA A 15 -17.10 -7.90 18.99
C ALA A 15 -16.17 -7.29 17.92
N ALA A 16 -15.11 -6.61 18.37
CA ALA A 16 -14.14 -5.99 17.48
C ALA A 16 -13.37 -7.05 16.67
N GLN A 17 -12.89 -8.10 17.33
CA GLN A 17 -12.20 -9.24 16.69
C GLN A 17 -13.09 -9.93 15.65
N ARG A 18 -14.36 -10.17 15.95
CA ARG A 18 -15.32 -10.77 14.99
C ARG A 18 -15.57 -9.86 13.80
N SER A 19 -15.73 -8.55 14.04
CA SER A 19 -15.88 -7.56 12.96
C SER A 19 -14.69 -7.56 12.02
N TYR A 20 -13.47 -7.63 12.55
CA TYR A 20 -12.26 -7.71 11.75
C TYR A 20 -12.23 -8.97 10.87
N LEU A 21 -12.43 -10.15 11.46
CA LEU A 21 -12.39 -11.41 10.70
C LEU A 21 -13.39 -11.42 9.54
N ARG A 22 -14.57 -10.84 9.73
CA ARG A 22 -15.58 -10.72 8.66
C ARG A 22 -15.16 -9.77 7.53
N ARG A 23 -14.27 -8.81 7.79
CA ARG A 23 -13.81 -7.81 6.81
C ARG A 23 -12.61 -8.25 5.98
N LEU A 24 -11.90 -9.29 6.39
CA LEU A 24 -10.73 -9.81 5.66
C LEU A 24 -11.02 -10.23 4.22
N ALA A 25 -12.30 -10.51 3.88
CA ALA A 25 -12.75 -10.84 2.53
C ALA A 25 -11.90 -11.90 1.81
N LEU A 26 -11.42 -12.90 2.57
CA LEU A 26 -10.50 -13.92 2.09
C LEU A 26 -11.22 -14.94 1.22
N CYS A 27 -10.61 -15.26 0.09
CA CYS A 27 -11.12 -16.25 -0.85
C CYS A 27 -10.92 -17.67 -0.33
N PRO A 28 -11.98 -18.50 -0.27
CA PRO A 28 -11.85 -19.89 0.15
C PRO A 28 -10.90 -20.68 -0.78
N PRO A 29 -9.97 -21.47 -0.22
CA PRO A 29 -9.09 -22.32 -1.01
C PRO A 29 -9.88 -23.45 -1.70
N ALA A 30 -9.30 -24.01 -2.77
CA ALA A 30 -9.86 -25.20 -3.41
C ALA A 30 -9.59 -26.45 -2.55
N LEU A 31 -10.63 -27.22 -2.24
CA LEU A 31 -10.46 -28.49 -1.52
C LEU A 31 -10.01 -29.61 -2.48
N PRO A 32 -9.24 -30.61 -1.99
CA PRO A 32 -8.87 -31.77 -2.81
C PRO A 32 -10.11 -32.57 -3.20
N SER A 33 -10.09 -33.18 -4.40
CA SER A 33 -11.10 -34.18 -4.75
C SER A 33 -10.93 -35.41 -3.86
N VAL A 34 -12.04 -35.98 -3.38
CA VAL A 34 -11.98 -37.16 -2.53
C VAL A 34 -12.92 -38.26 -3.04
N GLY A 35 -12.40 -39.47 -3.20
CA GLY A 35 -13.19 -40.60 -3.74
C GLY A 35 -13.74 -40.36 -5.16
N GLY A 36 -13.10 -39.46 -5.94
CA GLY A 36 -13.59 -39.03 -7.25
C GLY A 36 -14.63 -37.90 -7.20
N ILE A 37 -14.95 -37.38 -6.02
CA ILE A 37 -15.92 -36.30 -5.81
C ILE A 37 -15.19 -35.00 -5.51
N GLN A 38 -15.51 -33.94 -6.24
CA GLN A 38 -14.98 -32.61 -5.98
C GLN A 38 -15.82 -31.89 -4.92
N ILE A 39 -15.33 -31.86 -3.68
CA ILE A 39 -15.90 -31.05 -2.61
C ILE A 39 -15.48 -29.59 -2.82
N VAL A 40 -16.37 -28.66 -2.54
CA VAL A 40 -16.14 -27.22 -2.63
C VAL A 40 -16.43 -26.59 -1.28
N LEU A 41 -15.44 -25.84 -0.76
CA LEU A 41 -15.67 -24.90 0.33
C LEU A 41 -16.30 -23.65 -0.30
N ASP A 42 -17.61 -23.49 -0.10
CA ASP A 42 -18.40 -22.41 -0.68
C ASP A 42 -18.02 -21.07 -0.03
N ARG A 43 -18.10 -21.02 1.30
CA ARG A 43 -17.71 -19.88 2.13
C ARG A 43 -17.41 -20.30 3.57
N VAL A 44 -16.84 -19.37 4.32
CA VAL A 44 -16.59 -19.50 5.77
C VAL A 44 -17.39 -18.43 6.49
N ASP A 45 -18.36 -18.85 7.30
CA ASP A 45 -19.16 -17.94 8.12
C ASP A 45 -18.49 -17.77 9.49
N VAL A 46 -18.20 -16.52 9.88
CA VAL A 46 -17.63 -16.22 11.20
C VAL A 46 -18.74 -16.17 12.25
N GLY A 47 -18.64 -17.06 13.25
CA GLY A 47 -19.61 -17.26 14.32
C GLY A 47 -19.31 -16.46 15.59
N SER A 48 -19.74 -17.00 16.74
CA SER A 48 -19.43 -16.49 18.07
C SER A 48 -17.94 -16.61 18.39
N SER A 49 -17.50 -15.80 19.35
CA SER A 49 -16.18 -15.92 19.94
C SER A 49 -16.29 -15.78 21.46
N ARG A 50 -15.37 -16.40 22.19
CA ARG A 50 -15.26 -16.29 23.65
C ARG A 50 -13.82 -16.39 24.11
N LEU A 51 -13.52 -15.80 25.26
CA LEU A 51 -12.25 -16.05 25.95
C LEU A 51 -12.43 -17.19 26.95
N ARG A 52 -11.39 -18.01 27.08
CA ARG A 52 -11.24 -19.05 28.09
C ARG A 52 -10.04 -18.78 28.95
N HIS A 53 -10.19 -19.12 30.23
CA HIS A 53 -9.19 -18.91 31.26
C HIS A 53 -9.25 -20.02 32.32
N ASP A 54 -9.29 -21.27 31.85
CA ASP A 54 -9.57 -22.45 32.68
C ASP A 54 -8.51 -23.57 32.58
N GLU A 55 -7.59 -23.50 31.60
CA GLU A 55 -6.54 -24.51 31.42
C GLU A 55 -5.29 -24.18 32.25
N PRO A 56 -4.91 -25.00 33.26
CA PRO A 56 -3.78 -24.70 34.13
C PRO A 56 -2.44 -24.63 33.38
N THR A 57 -1.62 -23.63 33.71
CA THR A 57 -0.28 -23.47 33.16
C THR A 57 0.67 -22.77 34.12
N THR A 58 1.92 -22.59 33.69
CA THR A 58 2.98 -21.95 34.46
C THR A 58 3.61 -20.81 33.66
N PHE A 59 3.80 -19.67 34.30
CA PHE A 59 4.35 -18.45 33.72
C PHE A 59 5.70 -18.12 34.34
N ASP A 60 6.66 -17.72 33.51
CA ASP A 60 7.96 -17.28 33.98
C ASP A 60 7.87 -15.84 34.51
N VAL A 61 8.31 -15.65 35.76
CA VAL A 61 8.36 -14.34 36.41
C VAL A 61 9.80 -14.03 36.80
N SER A 62 10.28 -12.87 36.36
CA SER A 62 11.61 -12.33 36.67
C SER A 62 11.58 -11.55 37.99
N TYR A 63 12.69 -11.54 38.72
CA TYR A 63 12.87 -10.70 39.92
C TYR A 63 14.27 -10.07 39.94
N VAL A 64 14.39 -8.96 40.67
CA VAL A 64 15.65 -8.26 40.89
C VAL A 64 16.18 -8.64 42.27
N GLN A 65 17.44 -9.07 42.36
CA GLN A 65 18.12 -9.33 43.62
C GLN A 65 19.47 -8.60 43.61
N ARG A 66 19.68 -7.69 44.58
CA ARG A 66 20.88 -6.84 44.69
C ARG A 66 21.19 -6.00 43.44
N GLY A 67 20.15 -5.56 42.72
CA GLY A 67 20.29 -4.72 41.52
C GLY A 67 20.45 -5.49 40.22
N ASP A 68 20.77 -6.79 40.28
CA ASP A 68 20.85 -7.66 39.12
C ASP A 68 19.53 -8.41 38.89
N VAL A 69 19.22 -8.72 37.63
CA VAL A 69 18.15 -9.67 37.28
C VAL A 69 18.73 -11.08 37.46
N VAL A 70 18.49 -11.72 38.61
CA VAL A 70 19.23 -12.92 39.06
C VAL A 70 18.69 -14.24 38.49
N GLY A 71 17.49 -14.25 37.88
CA GLY A 71 16.99 -15.38 37.07
C GLY A 71 15.51 -15.73 37.31
N LYS A 72 14.96 -16.64 36.48
CA LYS A 72 13.61 -17.22 36.62
C LYS A 72 13.60 -18.21 37.78
N ARG A 73 12.91 -17.92 38.88
CA ARG A 73 12.72 -18.88 39.98
C ARG A 73 11.26 -18.90 40.38
N ASP A 74 10.69 -20.10 40.48
CA ASP A 74 9.29 -20.42 40.73
C ASP A 74 8.32 -19.89 39.67
N ALA A 75 7.90 -20.78 38.75
CA ALA A 75 6.93 -20.42 37.74
C ALA A 75 5.57 -20.14 38.39
N SER A 76 5.05 -18.94 38.19
CA SER A 76 3.73 -18.53 38.65
C SER A 76 2.67 -19.48 38.07
N LYS A 77 1.81 -20.04 38.92
CA LYS A 77 0.75 -20.94 38.46
C LYS A 77 -0.52 -20.16 38.17
N GLY A 78 -1.15 -20.42 37.04
CA GLY A 78 -2.42 -19.80 36.69
C GLY A 78 -3.11 -20.53 35.56
N PHE A 79 -3.93 -19.82 34.79
CA PHE A 79 -4.63 -20.38 33.65
C PHE A 79 -4.18 -19.71 32.34
N ARG A 80 -4.17 -20.46 31.24
CA ARG A 80 -3.94 -19.91 29.90
C ARG A 80 -5.13 -19.09 29.49
N THR A 81 -4.85 -17.90 28.95
CA THR A 81 -5.87 -17.13 28.25
C THR A 81 -5.93 -17.58 26.79
N MET A 82 -7.06 -18.14 26.40
CA MET A 82 -7.31 -18.63 25.05
C MET A 82 -8.49 -17.91 24.41
N LEU A 83 -8.37 -17.56 23.14
CA LEU A 83 -9.49 -17.10 22.32
C LEU A 83 -10.05 -18.28 21.53
N GLU A 84 -11.31 -18.58 21.75
CA GLU A 84 -12.09 -19.49 20.91
C GLU A 84 -12.87 -18.70 19.88
N GLN A 85 -12.69 -19.03 18.60
CA GLN A 85 -13.44 -18.49 17.49
C GLN A 85 -14.22 -19.60 16.79
N ASP A 86 -15.55 -19.51 16.84
CA ASP A 86 -16.42 -20.41 16.09
C ASP A 86 -16.47 -19.99 14.63
N LEU A 87 -16.32 -20.95 13.74
CA LEU A 87 -16.42 -20.84 12.30
C LEU A 87 -17.43 -21.89 11.82
N VAL A 88 -18.17 -21.55 10.77
CA VAL A 88 -19.03 -22.52 10.07
C VAL A 88 -18.55 -22.61 8.63
N LEU A 89 -18.03 -23.77 8.26
CA LEU A 89 -17.63 -24.06 6.90
C LEU A 89 -18.85 -24.47 6.11
N GLN A 90 -19.21 -23.67 5.10
CA GLN A 90 -20.30 -24.02 4.19
C GLN A 90 -19.73 -24.86 3.05
N LEU A 91 -20.11 -26.13 3.02
CA LEU A 91 -19.62 -27.10 2.05
C LEU A 91 -20.70 -27.45 1.03
N THR A 92 -20.26 -27.76 -0.18
CA THR A 92 -21.11 -28.30 -1.24
C THR A 92 -20.28 -29.16 -2.18
N THR A 93 -20.88 -29.70 -3.24
CA THR A 93 -20.16 -30.44 -4.28
C THR A 93 -20.24 -29.70 -5.62
N ASP A 94 -19.25 -29.93 -6.50
CA ASP A 94 -19.31 -29.39 -7.87
C ASP A 94 -20.56 -29.89 -8.62
N ALA A 95 -21.03 -31.11 -8.32
CA ALA A 95 -22.27 -31.67 -8.87
C ALA A 95 -23.51 -30.90 -8.41
N ASP A 96 -23.61 -30.59 -7.11
CA ASP A 96 -24.72 -29.81 -6.55
C ASP A 96 -24.72 -28.37 -7.08
N ILE A 97 -23.54 -27.76 -7.21
CA ILE A 97 -23.38 -26.44 -7.83
C ILE A 97 -23.89 -26.45 -9.28
N ARG A 98 -23.48 -27.42 -10.09
CA ARG A 98 -23.92 -27.53 -11.49
C ARG A 98 -25.39 -27.92 -11.63
N GLY A 99 -25.92 -28.68 -10.67
CA GLY A 99 -27.32 -29.09 -10.61
C GLY A 99 -28.29 -27.94 -10.31
N ASN A 100 -27.80 -26.81 -9.78
CA ASN A 100 -28.59 -25.65 -9.40
C ASN A 100 -28.13 -24.37 -10.14
N PRO A 101 -28.23 -24.32 -11.49
CA PRO A 101 -27.80 -23.16 -12.25
C PRO A 101 -28.61 -21.91 -11.91
N ASN A 102 -27.93 -20.76 -11.81
CA ASN A 102 -28.47 -19.45 -11.49
C ASN A 102 -29.19 -19.38 -10.12
N ALA A 103 -29.00 -20.38 -9.25
CA ALA A 103 -29.58 -20.47 -7.92
C ALA A 103 -28.49 -20.74 -6.86
N ASP A 104 -28.88 -20.66 -5.59
CA ASP A 104 -28.01 -21.03 -4.47
C ASP A 104 -27.87 -22.57 -4.44
N PRO A 105 -26.65 -23.13 -4.42
CA PRO A 105 -26.47 -24.56 -4.27
C PRO A 105 -26.90 -25.00 -2.86
N PRO A 106 -27.32 -26.26 -2.66
CA PRO A 106 -27.51 -26.80 -1.33
C PRO A 106 -26.17 -26.79 -0.58
N LEU A 107 -26.21 -26.24 0.64
CA LEU A 107 -25.05 -26.10 1.52
C LEU A 107 -25.19 -27.02 2.72
N VAL A 108 -24.06 -27.56 3.16
CA VAL A 108 -23.92 -28.35 4.36
C VAL A 108 -22.96 -27.64 5.31
N ALA A 109 -23.44 -27.34 6.52
CA ALA A 109 -22.67 -26.62 7.53
C ALA A 109 -21.79 -27.57 8.35
N TRP A 110 -20.48 -27.33 8.39
CA TRP A 110 -19.55 -28.00 9.30
C TRP A 110 -19.04 -27.02 10.36
N PRO A 111 -19.45 -27.14 11.63
CA PRO A 111 -18.94 -26.30 12.71
C PRO A 111 -17.48 -26.63 13.04
N VAL A 112 -16.67 -25.60 13.19
CA VAL A 112 -15.24 -25.67 13.53
C VAL A 112 -14.92 -24.59 14.55
N THR A 113 -14.14 -24.92 15.58
CA THR A 113 -13.67 -23.94 16.56
C THR A 113 -12.15 -23.81 16.48
N LEU A 114 -11.68 -22.58 16.31
CA LEU A 114 -10.27 -22.25 16.25
C LEU A 114 -9.82 -21.67 17.59
N PHE A 115 -8.72 -22.19 18.12
CA PHE A 115 -8.15 -21.78 19.41
C PHE A 115 -6.86 -21.00 19.19
N TYR A 116 -6.78 -19.83 19.82
CA TYR A 116 -5.55 -19.04 19.91
C TYR A 116 -5.10 -18.95 21.35
N GLU A 117 -3.80 -19.14 21.59
CA GLU A 117 -3.19 -18.76 22.86
C GLU A 117 -2.80 -17.28 22.79
N LEU A 118 -3.21 -16.51 23.80
CA LEU A 118 -2.87 -15.09 23.95
C LEU A 118 -1.88 -14.94 25.10
N THR A 119 -0.72 -14.35 24.82
CA THR A 119 0.33 -14.13 25.83
C THR A 119 0.89 -12.72 25.73
N ALA A 120 1.28 -12.15 26.87
CA ALA A 120 2.04 -10.91 26.93
C ALA A 120 3.36 -11.16 27.68
N PHE A 121 4.44 -10.51 27.25
CA PHE A 121 5.76 -10.64 27.84
C PHE A 121 6.58 -9.36 27.65
N SER A 122 7.59 -9.11 28.49
CA SER A 122 8.47 -7.94 28.34
C SER A 122 9.64 -8.22 27.39
N LEU A 123 9.99 -7.30 26.51
CA LEU A 123 11.14 -7.36 25.60
C LEU A 123 11.72 -5.95 25.38
N ASP A 124 13.02 -5.76 25.59
CA ASP A 124 13.76 -4.50 25.36
C ASP A 124 13.06 -3.25 25.94
N ASP A 125 12.66 -3.30 27.21
CA ASP A 125 11.95 -2.23 27.92
C ASP A 125 10.56 -1.87 27.37
N ASP A 126 9.97 -2.75 26.55
CA ASP A 126 8.57 -2.68 26.11
C ASP A 126 7.79 -3.97 26.50
N CYS A 127 6.47 -3.93 26.38
CA CYS A 127 5.61 -5.11 26.46
C CYS A 127 5.26 -5.57 25.05
N CYS A 128 5.43 -6.86 24.78
CA CYS A 128 4.99 -7.51 23.57
C CYS A 128 3.74 -8.34 23.85
N LEU A 129 2.80 -8.30 22.91
CA LEU A 129 1.67 -9.20 22.85
C LEU A 129 1.88 -10.22 21.73
N LYS A 130 1.54 -11.47 21.99
CA LYS A 130 1.64 -12.57 21.06
C LYS A 130 0.34 -13.36 21.01
N ALA A 131 -0.12 -13.65 19.79
CA ALA A 131 -1.24 -14.52 19.51
C ALA A 131 -0.75 -15.69 18.65
N GLU A 132 -1.02 -16.92 19.06
CA GLU A 132 -0.59 -18.12 18.35
C GLU A 132 -1.74 -19.12 18.17
N PRO A 133 -1.96 -19.65 16.96
CA PRO A 133 -2.90 -20.74 16.74
C PRO A 133 -2.45 -21.99 17.52
N LEU A 134 -3.26 -22.41 18.48
CA LEU A 134 -2.97 -23.57 19.32
C LEU A 134 -3.48 -24.85 18.66
N LYS A 135 -4.78 -24.90 18.33
CA LYS A 135 -5.45 -26.06 17.76
C LYS A 135 -6.73 -25.68 17.01
N VAL A 136 -7.22 -26.63 16.22
CA VAL A 136 -8.52 -26.57 15.55
C VAL A 136 -9.32 -27.76 16.04
N GLU A 137 -10.55 -27.54 16.49
CA GLU A 137 -11.48 -28.59 16.86
C GLU A 137 -12.63 -28.63 15.86
N PHE A 138 -12.91 -29.82 15.33
CA PHE A 138 -14.01 -30.04 14.40
C PHE A 138 -15.20 -30.57 15.18
N GLY A 139 -16.37 -29.96 14.94
CA GLY A 139 -17.62 -30.56 15.39
C GLY A 139 -17.93 -31.85 14.63
N PRO A 140 -19.03 -32.54 14.98
CA PRO A 140 -19.42 -33.77 14.31
C PRO A 140 -19.47 -33.55 12.79
N PRO A 141 -18.84 -34.44 11.99
CA PRO A 141 -18.82 -34.27 10.55
C PRO A 141 -20.25 -34.27 10.03
N PRO A 142 -20.63 -33.29 9.20
CA PRO A 142 -21.98 -33.24 8.73
C PRO A 142 -22.26 -34.40 7.77
N PRO A 143 -23.53 -34.77 7.53
CA PRO A 143 -23.87 -35.70 6.46
C PRO A 143 -23.48 -35.05 5.13
N LEU A 144 -22.31 -35.43 4.61
CA LEU A 144 -21.85 -34.94 3.33
C LEU A 144 -22.83 -35.40 2.24
N PRO A 145 -23.02 -34.64 1.15
CA PRO A 145 -24.04 -34.92 0.12
C PRO A 145 -23.92 -36.31 -0.55
N VAL A 146 -22.83 -37.01 -0.29
CA VAL A 146 -22.44 -38.28 -0.92
C VAL A 146 -21.72 -39.17 0.10
N PRO A 147 -21.90 -40.50 0.02
CA PRO A 147 -21.20 -41.45 0.91
C PRO A 147 -19.70 -41.31 0.77
N VAL A 148 -19.01 -41.06 1.88
CA VAL A 148 -17.58 -40.80 1.87
C VAL A 148 -16.80 -42.04 2.34
N PRO A 149 -15.73 -42.45 1.62
CA PRO A 149 -14.88 -43.54 2.07
C PRO A 149 -14.30 -43.34 3.48
N PRO A 150 -13.99 -44.42 4.23
CA PRO A 150 -13.31 -44.32 5.52
C PRO A 150 -11.97 -43.56 5.42
N GLY A 151 -11.68 -42.67 6.38
CA GLY A 151 -10.41 -41.92 6.47
C GLY A 151 -10.39 -40.57 5.72
N VAL A 152 -11.41 -40.27 4.93
CA VAL A 152 -11.51 -39.01 4.17
C VAL A 152 -11.79 -37.81 5.06
N THR A 153 -12.65 -37.97 6.07
CA THR A 153 -12.95 -36.90 7.02
C THR A 153 -11.66 -36.40 7.65
N ALA A 154 -10.75 -37.29 8.05
CA ALA A 154 -9.45 -36.93 8.60
C ALA A 154 -8.53 -36.19 7.59
N ALA A 155 -8.58 -36.54 6.30
CA ALA A 155 -7.84 -35.83 5.26
C ALA A 155 -8.39 -34.42 5.02
N LEU A 156 -9.72 -34.25 5.04
CA LEU A 156 -10.39 -32.96 4.98
C LEU A 156 -10.08 -32.11 6.21
N GLU A 157 -10.16 -32.67 7.42
CA GLU A 157 -9.79 -32.00 8.66
C GLU A 157 -8.34 -31.52 8.63
N SER A 158 -7.41 -32.36 8.16
CA SER A 158 -6.00 -31.99 8.03
C SER A 158 -5.78 -30.84 7.04
N TYR A 159 -6.43 -30.91 5.86
CA TYR A 159 -6.34 -29.86 4.85
C TYR A 159 -6.93 -28.54 5.37
N VAL A 160 -8.16 -28.60 5.90
CA VAL A 160 -8.87 -27.45 6.46
C VAL A 160 -8.10 -26.84 7.63
N SER A 161 -7.51 -27.65 8.50
CA SER A 161 -6.66 -27.14 9.60
C SER A 161 -5.48 -26.33 9.09
N GLY A 162 -4.85 -26.74 7.98
CA GLY A 162 -3.79 -25.98 7.33
C GLY A 162 -4.27 -24.67 6.72
N GLN A 163 -5.49 -24.67 6.15
CA GLN A 163 -6.06 -23.49 5.51
C GLN A 163 -6.67 -22.48 6.49
N VAL A 164 -7.34 -22.94 7.54
CA VAL A 164 -7.91 -22.09 8.58
C VAL A 164 -6.81 -21.28 9.29
N ARG A 165 -5.58 -21.82 9.37
CA ARG A 165 -4.41 -21.07 9.86
C ARG A 165 -4.08 -19.81 9.04
N LEU A 166 -4.50 -19.73 7.77
CA LEU A 166 -4.35 -18.50 6.96
C LEU A 166 -5.28 -17.38 7.43
N PHE A 167 -6.40 -17.71 8.08
CA PHE A 167 -7.31 -16.75 8.72
C PHE A 167 -6.84 -16.37 10.14
N ALA A 168 -5.67 -16.88 10.54
CA ALA A 168 -5.19 -16.94 11.91
C ALA A 168 -3.69 -16.58 12.01
N PRO A 169 -3.23 -15.44 11.48
CA PRO A 169 -1.82 -15.12 11.47
C PRO A 169 -1.27 -15.07 12.90
N SER A 170 -0.28 -15.92 13.15
CA SER A 170 0.56 -15.82 14.34
C SER A 170 1.41 -14.56 14.26
N GLY A 171 1.62 -13.88 15.38
CA GLY A 171 2.63 -12.81 15.42
C GLY A 171 2.87 -12.26 16.81
N THR A 172 3.88 -11.40 16.89
CA THR A 172 4.30 -10.70 18.10
C THR A 172 4.35 -9.21 17.79
N VAL A 173 3.71 -8.38 18.62
CA VAL A 173 3.68 -6.92 18.43
C VAL A 173 4.05 -6.22 19.72
N ARG A 174 4.91 -5.21 19.58
CA ARG A 174 5.34 -4.30 20.65
C ARG A 174 4.24 -3.31 20.96
N LEU A 175 3.76 -3.27 22.20
CA LEU A 175 2.68 -2.40 22.64
C LEU A 175 3.08 -0.91 22.64
N GLY A 176 4.37 -0.56 22.66
CA GLY A 176 4.81 0.83 22.71
C GLY A 176 4.61 1.47 24.09
N LEU A 177 4.63 0.66 25.15
CA LEU A 177 4.60 1.11 26.54
C LEU A 177 5.94 1.76 26.96
N ASP A 178 7.01 1.55 26.19
CA ASP A 178 8.28 2.27 26.30
C ASP A 178 8.13 3.80 26.20
N SER A 179 7.08 4.26 25.49
CA SER A 179 6.69 5.68 25.42
C SER A 179 6.39 6.33 26.77
N LEU A 180 6.09 5.55 27.81
CA LEU A 180 5.97 6.03 29.19
C LEU A 180 7.31 6.51 29.78
N LYS A 181 8.43 6.36 29.03
CA LYS A 181 9.78 6.82 29.40
C LYS A 181 10.14 6.46 30.83
N LEU A 182 9.94 5.19 31.16
CA LEU A 182 10.17 4.68 32.50
C LEU A 182 11.66 4.69 32.84
N PRO A 183 12.08 5.18 34.02
CA PRO A 183 13.50 5.32 34.35
C PRO A 183 14.27 3.99 34.40
N THR A 184 13.57 2.88 34.61
CA THR A 184 14.17 1.58 34.90
C THR A 184 13.67 0.45 33.98
N GLY A 185 12.80 0.75 33.01
CA GLY A 185 12.23 -0.24 32.10
C GLY A 185 11.25 -1.21 32.76
N PHE A 186 10.82 -2.23 32.00
CA PHE A 186 9.90 -3.27 32.47
C PHE A 186 10.64 -4.49 33.00
N LEU A 187 10.07 -5.11 34.03
CA LEU A 187 10.58 -6.35 34.64
C LEU A 187 9.78 -7.58 34.20
N ASN A 188 8.45 -7.46 34.23
CA ASN A 188 7.52 -8.53 33.87
C ASN A 188 6.34 -7.95 33.11
N ALA A 189 5.74 -8.76 32.23
CA ALA A 189 4.44 -8.48 31.65
C ALA A 189 3.63 -9.76 31.54
N GLY A 190 2.30 -9.64 31.60
CA GLY A 190 1.41 -10.79 31.47
C GLY A 190 0.00 -10.38 31.07
N LEU A 191 -0.76 -11.35 30.60
CA LEU A 191 -2.14 -11.21 30.18
C LEU A 191 -3.00 -12.20 30.97
N SER A 192 -4.16 -11.74 31.41
CA SER A 192 -5.12 -12.57 32.14
C SER A 192 -6.54 -12.08 31.94
N VAL A 193 -7.52 -12.94 32.23
CA VAL A 193 -8.94 -12.60 32.27
C VAL A 193 -9.40 -12.75 33.70
N ASP A 194 -10.28 -11.85 34.16
CA ASP A 194 -10.86 -11.95 35.48
C ASP A 194 -11.67 -13.26 35.67
N ASP A 195 -11.90 -13.63 36.92
CA ASP A 195 -12.65 -14.83 37.29
C ASP A 195 -14.10 -14.82 36.77
N THR A 196 -14.65 -13.64 36.49
CA THR A 196 -15.99 -13.48 35.89
C THR A 196 -16.01 -13.64 34.37
N GLY A 197 -14.85 -13.61 33.70
CA GLY A 197 -14.76 -13.68 32.24
C GLY A 197 -15.18 -12.38 31.52
N THR A 198 -15.27 -11.26 32.23
CA THR A 198 -15.76 -9.97 31.71
C THR A 198 -14.66 -8.95 31.45
N THR A 199 -13.50 -9.11 32.07
CA THR A 199 -12.38 -8.17 31.96
C THR A 199 -11.11 -8.86 31.49
N LEU A 200 -10.60 -8.45 30.33
CA LEU A 200 -9.28 -8.81 29.84
C LEU A 200 -8.26 -7.78 30.34
N VAL A 201 -7.17 -8.22 30.96
CA VAL A 201 -6.14 -7.33 31.50
C VAL A 201 -4.75 -7.70 30.99
N ILE A 202 -4.03 -6.69 30.51
CA ILE A 202 -2.59 -6.71 30.32
C ILE A 202 -1.96 -5.96 31.48
N ARG A 203 -1.08 -6.64 32.20
CA ARG A 203 -0.35 -6.08 33.34
C ARG A 203 1.12 -5.99 33.01
N VAL A 204 1.74 -4.89 33.40
CA VAL A 204 3.18 -4.70 33.29
C VAL A 204 3.76 -4.22 34.62
N GLU A 205 4.85 -4.84 35.06
CA GLU A 205 5.58 -4.47 36.27
C GLU A 205 6.79 -3.62 35.92
N ILE A 206 6.90 -2.45 36.55
CA ILE A 206 8.04 -1.54 36.42
C ILE A 206 9.20 -2.05 37.29
N ARG A 207 10.44 -2.00 36.76
CA ARG A 207 11.67 -2.42 37.45
C ARG A 207 12.05 -1.45 38.58
N ALA A 208 11.27 -1.41 39.65
CA ALA A 208 11.44 -0.44 40.75
C ALA A 208 11.61 -1.08 42.13
N SER A 209 11.42 -2.40 42.29
CA SER A 209 11.41 -3.04 43.63
C SER A 209 12.38 -4.21 43.75
N GLN A 210 12.99 -4.34 44.94
CA GLN A 210 13.89 -5.45 45.32
C GLN A 210 13.15 -6.64 45.96
N ASP A 211 11.81 -6.60 46.02
CA ASP A 211 11.00 -7.63 46.67
C ASP A 211 10.58 -8.74 45.70
N LEU A 212 10.78 -9.99 46.09
CA LEU A 212 10.17 -11.16 45.43
C LEU A 212 8.64 -11.14 45.64
N ARG A 213 7.87 -10.93 44.56
CA ARG A 213 6.39 -10.86 44.61
C ARG A 213 5.69 -11.88 43.70
N TRP A 214 6.20 -13.11 43.65
CA TRP A 214 5.62 -14.22 42.88
C TRP A 214 4.12 -14.43 43.14
N ALA A 215 3.67 -14.25 44.39
CA ALA A 215 2.27 -14.45 44.78
C ALA A 215 1.32 -13.44 44.11
N ALA A 216 1.78 -12.23 43.80
CA ALA A 216 0.97 -11.22 43.11
C ALA A 216 0.72 -11.63 41.64
N TRP A 217 1.76 -12.10 40.95
CA TRP A 217 1.64 -12.65 39.60
C TRP A 217 0.83 -13.95 39.56
N GLU A 218 0.99 -14.83 40.55
CA GLU A 218 0.16 -16.04 40.66
C GLU A 218 -1.32 -15.69 40.85
N ASN A 219 -1.63 -14.69 41.68
CA ASN A 219 -3.00 -14.22 41.82
C ASN A 219 -3.53 -13.58 40.52
N PHE A 220 -2.73 -12.74 39.88
CA PHE A 220 -3.09 -12.14 38.59
C PHE A 220 -3.41 -13.21 37.54
N HIS A 221 -2.53 -14.20 37.33
CA HIS A 221 -2.73 -15.27 36.34
C HIS A 221 -3.87 -16.23 36.69
N LYS A 222 -4.37 -16.22 37.92
CA LYS A 222 -5.58 -16.93 38.34
C LYS A 222 -6.87 -16.11 38.14
N GLY A 223 -6.76 -14.86 37.67
CA GLY A 223 -7.89 -13.98 37.42
C GLY A 223 -8.30 -13.09 38.59
N PHE A 224 -7.49 -12.98 39.65
CA PHE A 224 -7.75 -12.05 40.75
C PHE A 224 -7.40 -10.61 40.34
N ILE A 225 -8.29 -10.02 39.54
CA ILE A 225 -8.12 -8.71 38.92
C ILE A 225 -9.05 -7.70 39.61
N VAL A 226 -8.51 -6.52 39.91
CA VAL A 226 -9.31 -5.37 40.38
C VAL A 226 -9.83 -4.62 39.17
N ASP A 227 -11.15 -4.48 39.01
CA ASP A 227 -11.72 -3.68 37.92
C ASP A 227 -11.38 -2.18 38.10
N ARG A 228 -10.67 -1.63 37.12
CA ARG A 228 -10.28 -0.21 37.05
C ARG A 228 -11.15 0.58 36.08
N ARG A 229 -12.05 -0.07 35.34
CA ARG A 229 -12.88 0.53 34.29
C ARG A 229 -14.13 1.23 34.82
N GLN A 230 -14.64 0.80 35.97
CA GLN A 230 -15.91 1.29 36.55
C GLN A 230 -17.07 1.31 35.53
N GLY A 231 -17.21 0.21 34.76
CA GLY A 231 -18.27 0.06 33.76
C GLY A 231 -17.99 0.70 32.40
N ARG A 232 -16.77 1.19 32.15
CA ARG A 232 -16.31 1.62 30.82
C ARG A 232 -15.80 0.45 29.98
N ASP A 233 -15.75 0.65 28.66
CA ASP A 233 -15.35 -0.40 27.71
C ASP A 233 -13.85 -0.71 27.80
N TRP A 234 -13.02 0.26 28.18
CA TRP A 234 -11.59 0.08 28.42
C TRP A 234 -11.07 1.07 29.46
N ALA A 235 -9.93 0.76 30.09
CA ALA A 235 -9.20 1.66 30.96
C ALA A 235 -7.67 1.39 30.97
N LEU A 236 -6.87 2.45 31.07
CA LEU A 236 -5.43 2.40 31.31
C LEU A 236 -5.14 2.96 32.70
N TYR A 237 -4.74 2.09 33.62
CA TYR A 237 -4.45 2.40 35.01
C TYR A 237 -2.94 2.59 35.25
N VAL A 238 -2.61 3.67 35.96
CA VAL A 238 -1.26 4.02 36.37
C VAL A 238 -1.24 4.23 37.90
N PRO A 239 -0.32 3.59 38.63
CA PRO A 239 -0.32 3.63 40.08
C PRO A 239 0.17 4.99 40.61
N ALA A 240 -0.44 5.46 41.70
CA ALA A 240 -0.13 6.75 42.31
C ALA A 240 1.34 6.84 42.72
N ALA A 241 1.91 5.76 43.24
CA ALA A 241 3.32 5.70 43.65
C ALA A 241 4.30 5.97 42.48
N TYR A 242 3.93 5.60 41.26
CA TYR A 242 4.72 5.93 40.07
C TYR A 242 4.62 7.42 39.76
N ILE A 243 3.40 7.95 39.75
CA ILE A 243 3.12 9.33 39.39
C ILE A 243 3.78 10.28 40.39
N THR A 244 3.64 10.02 41.69
CA THR A 244 4.28 10.83 42.74
C THR A 244 5.80 10.79 42.63
N HIS A 245 6.40 9.63 42.43
CA HIS A 245 7.85 9.51 42.24
C HIS A 245 8.33 10.26 40.99
N ARG A 246 7.59 10.18 39.87
CA ARG A 246 7.93 10.92 38.65
C ARG A 246 7.86 12.43 38.89
N VAL A 247 6.79 12.92 39.50
CA VAL A 247 6.62 14.34 39.83
C VAL A 247 7.72 14.83 40.76
N VAL A 248 8.05 14.07 41.82
CA VAL A 248 9.13 14.41 42.75
C VAL A 248 10.48 14.51 42.04
N ASN A 249 10.83 13.54 41.19
CA ASN A 249 12.10 13.56 40.46
C ASN A 249 12.21 14.75 39.51
N GLU A 250 11.11 15.09 38.83
CA GLU A 250 11.09 16.19 37.87
C GLU A 250 11.16 17.54 38.58
N VAL A 251 10.47 17.69 39.71
CA VAL A 251 10.62 18.86 40.59
C VAL A 251 12.06 18.94 41.09
N TRP A 252 12.64 17.85 41.60
CA TRP A 252 14.01 17.82 42.09
C TRP A 252 15.06 18.19 41.03
N GLN A 253 14.89 17.72 39.78
CA GLN A 253 15.80 18.05 38.68
C GLN A 253 15.76 19.52 38.26
N ASN A 254 14.66 20.22 38.57
CA ASN A 254 14.43 21.60 38.14
C ASN A 254 14.47 22.63 39.29
N LEU A 255 14.70 22.19 40.53
CA LEU A 255 14.95 23.09 41.65
C LEU A 255 16.35 23.72 41.54
N PRO A 256 16.53 24.99 41.97
CA PRO A 256 17.84 25.63 41.98
C PRO A 256 18.81 24.87 42.88
N ARG A 257 20.02 24.63 42.39
CA ARG A 257 21.12 24.00 43.14
C ARG A 257 22.13 25.07 43.54
N ASN A 258 22.38 25.22 44.83
CA ASN A 258 23.44 26.05 45.39
C ASN A 258 24.03 25.31 46.60
N ASP A 259 25.31 25.54 46.90
CA ASP A 259 26.01 24.89 48.02
C ASP A 259 25.35 25.25 49.38
N ASP A 260 24.68 26.40 49.44
CA ASP A 260 23.97 26.89 50.63
C ASP A 260 22.48 26.48 50.68
N LEU A 261 21.99 25.66 49.75
CA LEU A 261 20.57 25.32 49.61
C LEU A 261 20.34 23.82 49.46
N GLU A 262 19.77 23.21 50.50
CA GLU A 262 19.28 21.83 50.44
C GLU A 262 17.78 21.82 50.12
N THR A 263 17.36 20.95 49.20
CA THR A 263 15.95 20.80 48.84
C THR A 263 15.49 19.34 48.88
N TYR A 264 14.34 19.11 49.51
CA TYR A 264 13.72 17.80 49.67
C TYR A 264 12.26 17.83 49.16
N PRO A 265 12.03 17.54 47.87
CA PRO A 265 10.68 17.44 47.33
C PRO A 265 9.99 16.14 47.78
N SER A 266 8.70 16.24 48.03
CA SER A 266 7.80 15.13 48.35
C SER A 266 6.44 15.36 47.69
N ALA A 267 5.70 14.29 47.41
CA ALA A 267 4.38 14.39 46.79
C ALA A 267 3.37 13.42 47.41
N ALA A 268 2.15 13.91 47.63
CA ALA A 268 1.00 13.15 48.12
C ALA A 268 -0.09 13.11 47.04
N TYR A 269 -0.62 11.91 46.78
CA TYR A 269 -1.72 11.71 45.85
C TYR A 269 -3.07 11.76 46.59
N VAL A 270 -4.05 12.47 46.02
CA VAL A 270 -5.39 12.63 46.55
C VAL A 270 -6.43 12.29 45.46
N PRO A 271 -7.21 11.21 45.62
CA PRO A 271 -8.27 10.85 44.67
C PRO A 271 -9.50 11.74 44.87
N LEU A 272 -10.01 12.34 43.79
CA LEU A 272 -11.15 13.26 43.81
C LEU A 272 -12.20 12.85 42.75
N GLY A 273 -12.62 11.58 42.77
CA GLY A 273 -13.64 11.03 41.87
C GLY A 273 -13.22 11.07 40.40
N ALA A 274 -13.76 12.02 39.63
CA ALA A 274 -13.42 12.22 38.21
C ALA A 274 -12.12 13.03 37.99
N THR A 275 -11.48 13.44 39.09
CA THR A 275 -10.25 14.25 39.07
C THR A 275 -9.21 13.62 39.99
N ALA A 276 -7.94 13.81 39.66
CA ALA A 276 -6.82 13.38 40.49
C ALA A 276 -5.99 14.60 40.88
N ARG A 277 -5.64 14.73 42.16
CA ARG A 277 -4.77 15.81 42.64
C ARG A 277 -3.48 15.24 43.21
N LEU A 278 -2.36 15.88 42.88
CA LEU A 278 -1.05 15.64 43.48
C LEU A 278 -0.62 16.91 44.21
N ASP A 279 -0.46 16.81 45.52
CA ASP A 279 0.05 17.88 46.37
C ASP A 279 1.56 17.65 46.54
N VAL A 280 2.37 18.58 46.07
CA VAL A 280 3.84 18.54 46.13
C VAL A 280 4.32 19.54 47.16
N ASP A 281 5.06 19.06 48.15
CA ASP A 281 5.72 19.87 49.17
C ASP A 281 7.24 19.85 48.91
N VAL A 282 7.89 21.01 48.88
CA VAL A 282 9.36 21.10 48.78
C VAL A 282 9.89 21.71 50.07
N LEU A 283 10.61 20.95 50.88
CA LEU A 283 11.35 21.51 52.01
C LEU A 283 12.66 22.11 51.47
N ALA A 284 12.83 23.42 51.60
CA ALA A 284 14.05 24.14 51.26
C ALA A 284 14.73 24.60 52.56
N ILE A 285 16.02 24.28 52.73
CA ILE A 285 16.84 24.67 53.88
C ILE A 285 17.99 25.53 53.34
N TYR A 286 18.06 26.78 53.77
CA TYR A 286 19.13 27.72 53.43
C TYR A 286 20.14 27.82 54.58
N HIS A 287 21.42 27.60 54.28
CA HIS A 287 22.55 27.83 55.17
C HIS A 287 23.06 29.26 54.95
N LEU A 288 22.80 30.18 55.87
CA LEU A 288 22.97 31.60 55.58
C LEU A 288 24.41 32.11 55.72
N VAL A 289 25.24 31.55 56.63
CA VAL A 289 26.67 31.87 56.79
C VAL A 289 27.36 30.78 57.62
N GLU A 290 28.50 30.24 57.17
CA GLU A 290 29.50 29.59 58.03
C GLU A 290 30.43 30.69 58.54
N VAL A 291 30.32 31.13 59.80
CA VAL A 291 31.20 32.17 60.36
C VAL A 291 32.43 31.46 60.92
N ASP A 292 33.58 31.54 60.25
CA ASP A 292 34.86 30.86 60.57
C ASP A 292 35.36 31.01 62.04
N GLU A 293 34.76 31.90 62.85
CA GLU A 293 35.14 32.14 64.24
C GLU A 293 34.07 31.73 65.27
N ILE A 294 32.85 31.39 64.85
CA ILE A 294 31.77 30.92 65.74
C ILE A 294 30.94 29.85 65.01
N ASP A 295 30.98 28.63 65.54
CA ASP A 295 30.24 27.44 65.05
C ASP A 295 28.71 27.62 65.24
N LEU A 296 28.12 28.53 64.47
CA LEU A 296 26.71 28.93 64.51
C LEU A 296 26.12 28.76 63.11
N ASP A 297 25.58 27.56 62.87
CA ASP A 297 24.86 27.22 61.64
C ASP A 297 23.47 27.87 61.68
N ILE A 298 23.31 29.03 61.03
CA ILE A 298 22.02 29.71 60.90
C ILE A 298 21.29 29.14 59.69
N THR A 299 20.38 28.20 59.96
CA THR A 299 19.50 27.60 58.96
C THR A 299 18.12 28.27 58.93
N VAL A 300 17.64 28.63 57.74
CA VAL A 300 16.26 29.09 57.51
C VAL A 300 15.56 28.09 56.60
N SER A 301 14.38 27.63 57.00
CA SER A 301 13.59 26.69 56.22
C SER A 301 12.33 27.32 55.63
N ALA A 302 11.96 26.88 54.43
CA ALA A 302 10.71 27.20 53.75
C ALA A 302 10.07 25.92 53.20
N GLN A 303 8.73 25.90 53.09
CA GLN A 303 7.97 24.77 52.55
C GLN A 303 6.97 25.23 51.49
N PRO A 304 7.43 25.68 50.31
CA PRO A 304 6.54 25.97 49.19
C PRO A 304 5.73 24.72 48.78
N ARG A 305 4.50 24.97 48.32
CA ARG A 305 3.54 23.95 47.89
C ARG A 305 3.15 24.15 46.45
N VAL A 306 2.99 23.05 45.72
CA VAL A 306 2.41 23.01 44.37
C VAL A 306 1.29 21.99 44.37
N SER A 307 0.16 22.30 43.73
CA SER A 307 -0.87 21.30 43.48
C SER A 307 -1.02 21.07 41.97
N LEU A 308 -1.05 19.82 41.54
CA LEU A 308 -1.31 19.40 40.17
C LEU A 308 -2.63 18.64 40.13
N THR A 309 -3.63 19.17 39.43
CA THR A 309 -4.92 18.51 39.23
C THR A 309 -5.05 18.04 37.79
N VAL A 310 -5.52 16.82 37.55
CA VAL A 310 -5.68 16.21 36.22
C VAL A 310 -7.11 15.69 36.03
N TRP A 311 -7.69 15.92 34.84
CA TRP A 311 -9.04 15.46 34.47
C TRP A 311 -9.19 15.27 32.94
N VAL A 312 -10.31 14.67 32.52
CA VAL A 312 -10.75 14.67 31.11
C VAL A 312 -11.77 15.80 30.94
N ASP A 313 -11.45 16.78 30.10
CA ASP A 313 -12.27 17.99 29.88
C ASP A 313 -13.42 17.74 28.88
N ARG A 314 -13.11 17.00 27.83
CA ARG A 314 -14.05 16.53 26.79
C ARG A 314 -13.49 15.26 26.15
N PRO A 315 -14.26 14.52 25.33
CA PRO A 315 -13.74 13.30 24.70
C PRO A 315 -12.41 13.53 24.00
N ASN A 316 -11.42 12.68 24.30
CA ASN A 316 -10.05 12.74 23.80
C ASN A 316 -9.25 14.00 24.19
N ARG A 317 -9.66 14.77 25.21
CA ARG A 317 -8.87 15.90 25.73
C ARG A 317 -8.60 15.72 27.21
N LEU A 318 -7.32 15.51 27.54
CA LEU A 318 -6.84 15.57 28.91
C LEU A 318 -6.44 17.00 29.25
N SER A 319 -6.78 17.41 30.46
CA SER A 319 -6.47 18.73 30.99
C SER A 319 -5.82 18.58 32.35
N ALA A 320 -4.86 19.45 32.61
CA ALA A 320 -4.23 19.55 33.90
C ALA A 320 -4.04 21.01 34.30
N GLU A 321 -4.17 21.29 35.59
CA GLU A 321 -3.93 22.60 36.19
C GLU A 321 -2.86 22.46 37.28
N ILE A 322 -1.84 23.31 37.20
CA ILE A 322 -0.80 23.44 38.19
C ILE A 322 -1.02 24.75 38.93
N ASP A 323 -1.20 24.69 40.24
CA ASP A 323 -1.18 25.84 41.15
C ASP A 323 0.19 25.86 41.85
N PHE A 324 1.01 26.87 41.54
CA PHE A 324 2.36 27.04 42.08
C PHE A 324 2.47 28.31 42.93
N ALA A 325 1.37 28.72 43.58
CA ALA A 325 1.38 29.80 44.56
C ALA A 325 2.46 29.59 45.63
N GLY A 326 3.61 30.26 45.48
CA GLY A 326 4.76 30.13 46.38
C GLY A 326 6.08 29.70 45.75
N ILE A 327 6.13 29.39 44.44
CA ILE A 327 7.38 29.06 43.71
C ILE A 327 7.71 30.14 42.67
N VAL A 328 8.98 30.55 42.60
CA VAL A 328 9.48 31.51 41.61
C VAL A 328 9.77 30.80 40.28
N ASN A 329 9.00 31.15 39.24
CA ASN A 329 9.28 30.87 37.82
C ASN A 329 9.39 29.39 37.33
N PRO A 330 8.46 28.47 37.68
CA PRO A 330 8.56 27.04 37.29
C PRO A 330 7.82 26.65 35.98
N VAL A 331 7.23 27.62 35.26
CA VAL A 331 6.19 27.38 34.23
C VAL A 331 6.63 26.37 33.16
N GLY A 332 7.83 26.51 32.59
CA GLY A 332 8.29 25.67 31.47
C GLY A 332 8.61 24.21 31.83
N ALA A 333 9.18 23.97 33.02
CA ALA A 333 9.54 22.61 33.46
C ALA A 333 8.30 21.80 33.86
N LEU A 334 7.39 22.42 34.62
CA LEU A 334 6.16 21.77 35.06
C LEU A 334 5.19 21.53 33.89
N SER A 335 5.15 22.42 32.89
CA SER A 335 4.37 22.17 31.67
C SER A 335 4.91 20.97 30.89
N ASN A 336 6.24 20.82 30.77
CA ASN A 336 6.86 19.69 30.06
C ASN A 336 6.63 18.35 30.78
N LEU A 337 6.65 18.34 32.11
CA LEU A 337 6.30 17.17 32.92
C LEU A 337 4.86 16.73 32.64
N VAL A 338 3.92 17.66 32.67
CA VAL A 338 2.51 17.38 32.39
C VAL A 338 2.34 16.87 30.97
N VAL A 339 2.95 17.51 29.97
CA VAL A 339 2.89 17.04 28.58
C VAL A 339 3.45 15.62 28.44
N THR A 340 4.58 15.32 29.07
CA THR A 340 5.20 13.98 29.03
C THR A 340 4.30 12.92 29.68
N LEU A 341 3.69 13.25 30.82
CA LEU A 341 2.75 12.37 31.50
C LEU A 341 1.50 12.12 30.64
N LEU A 342 0.99 13.16 29.97
CA LEU A 342 -0.18 13.07 29.10
C LEU A 342 0.08 12.30 27.78
N ASP A 343 1.27 12.45 27.18
CA ASP A 343 1.69 11.73 25.97
C ASP A 343 1.78 10.22 26.19
N GLY A 344 2.13 9.80 27.41
CA GLY A 344 2.23 8.38 27.80
C GLY A 344 0.91 7.59 27.72
N PHE A 345 -0.24 8.27 27.64
CA PHE A 345 -1.56 7.61 27.63
C PHE A 345 -2.09 7.24 26.24
N GLY A 346 -1.50 7.71 25.14
CA GLY A 346 -2.02 7.49 23.77
C GLY A 346 -1.35 6.34 22.97
N ILE A 347 -0.05 6.12 23.20
CA ILE A 347 0.79 5.24 22.37
C ILE A 347 0.55 3.73 22.62
N PRO A 348 0.37 3.24 23.87
CA PRO A 348 0.22 1.81 24.17
C PRO A 348 -0.98 1.11 23.52
N PHE A 349 -2.01 1.89 23.23
CA PHE A 349 -3.29 1.41 22.73
C PHE A 349 -3.24 0.96 21.26
N ARG A 350 -2.31 1.53 20.48
CA ARG A 350 -2.18 1.29 19.03
C ARG A 350 -1.86 -0.15 18.72
N ALA A 351 -0.79 -0.64 19.33
CA ALA A 351 -0.21 -1.92 18.99
C ALA A 351 -1.03 -3.10 19.53
N PHE A 352 -1.76 -2.88 20.64
CA PHE A 352 -2.76 -3.84 21.11
C PHE A 352 -3.86 -4.06 20.06
N LEU A 353 -4.44 -2.97 19.54
CA LEU A 353 -5.48 -3.04 18.50
C LEU A 353 -4.95 -3.64 17.19
N TYR A 354 -3.69 -3.35 16.84
CA TYR A 354 -3.03 -3.80 15.61
C TYR A 354 -3.04 -5.34 15.51
N HIS A 355 -2.71 -6.03 16.59
CA HIS A 355 -2.44 -7.47 16.51
C HIS A 355 -3.64 -8.35 16.86
N LEU A 356 -4.48 -7.93 17.81
CA LEU A 356 -5.63 -8.73 18.21
C LEU A 356 -6.85 -8.53 17.32
N ILE A 357 -6.94 -7.38 16.67
CA ILE A 357 -8.10 -6.97 15.89
C ILE A 357 -7.68 -6.48 14.48
N GLY A 358 -6.39 -6.51 14.12
CA GLY A 358 -5.92 -6.45 12.72
C GLY A 358 -5.19 -5.20 12.25
N GLU A 359 -4.53 -5.34 11.09
CA GLU A 359 -3.51 -4.40 10.57
C GLU A 359 -4.07 -3.08 10.00
N ALA A 360 -5.39 -2.97 9.82
CA ALA A 360 -6.03 -1.78 9.27
C ALA A 360 -6.22 -0.68 10.34
N ILE A 361 -5.14 -0.23 10.97
CA ILE A 361 -5.20 0.93 11.86
C ILE A 361 -5.26 2.20 11.01
N VAL A 362 -6.17 3.12 11.33
CA VAL A 362 -6.09 4.47 10.76
C VAL A 362 -4.90 5.15 11.44
N ASP A 363 -3.87 5.52 10.67
CA ASP A 363 -2.89 6.47 11.15
C ASP A 363 -3.65 7.70 11.62
N ALA A 364 -3.69 7.90 12.94
CA ALA A 364 -4.11 9.17 13.49
C ALA A 364 -3.13 10.19 12.90
N VAL A 365 -3.67 11.02 12.01
CA VAL A 365 -3.01 12.02 11.18
C VAL A 365 -1.75 12.56 11.86
N GLY A 366 -0.65 12.63 11.11
CA GLY A 366 0.61 13.28 11.51
C GLY A 366 0.48 14.80 11.77
N GLU A 367 -0.69 15.26 12.19
CA GLU A 367 -0.88 16.58 12.76
C GLU A 367 -0.16 16.61 14.11
N GLN A 368 0.66 17.64 14.32
CA GLN A 368 1.17 17.95 15.65
C GLN A 368 -0.01 18.01 16.61
N LEU A 369 -0.08 17.04 17.53
CA LEU A 369 -0.98 17.10 18.67
C LEU A 369 -0.84 18.49 19.29
N GLN A 370 -1.92 19.27 19.29
CA GLN A 370 -1.87 20.62 19.83
C GLN A 370 -1.79 20.52 21.36
N THR A 371 -0.67 20.98 21.92
CA THR A 371 -0.62 21.35 23.34
C THR A 371 -1.02 22.81 23.45
N ALA A 372 -2.07 23.09 24.20
CA ALA A 372 -2.40 24.45 24.58
C ALA A 372 -1.97 24.66 26.04
N VAL A 373 -0.99 25.54 26.25
CA VAL A 373 -0.62 26.01 27.59
C VAL A 373 -1.21 27.39 27.76
N SER A 374 -1.99 27.58 28.82
CA SER A 374 -2.56 28.86 29.20
C SER A 374 -2.24 29.18 30.65
N GLN A 375 -2.17 30.47 30.98
CA GLN A 375 -1.93 30.95 32.33
C GLN A 375 -3.16 31.74 32.79
N PRO A 376 -4.20 31.06 33.32
CA PRO A 376 -5.44 31.74 33.74
C PRO A 376 -5.24 32.72 34.90
N ASP A 377 -4.19 32.53 35.70
CA ASP A 377 -3.79 33.39 36.82
C ASP A 377 -2.26 33.42 36.90
N PRO A 378 -1.60 34.52 37.33
CA PRO A 378 -0.18 34.54 37.68
C PRO A 378 0.35 33.30 38.43
N ALA A 379 -0.43 32.69 39.32
CA ALA A 379 -0.06 31.51 40.10
C ALA A 379 -0.53 30.16 39.54
N LYS A 380 -1.25 30.15 38.40
CA LYS A 380 -1.85 28.93 37.83
C LYS A 380 -1.51 28.74 36.36
N VAL A 381 -1.14 27.52 35.99
CA VAL A 381 -0.92 27.12 34.59
C VAL A 381 -1.85 25.97 34.25
N ARG A 382 -2.62 26.12 33.17
CA ARG A 382 -3.46 25.08 32.59
C ARG A 382 -2.81 24.55 31.32
N VAL A 383 -2.73 23.23 31.23
CA VAL A 383 -2.24 22.49 30.06
C VAL A 383 -3.38 21.63 29.54
N ASP A 384 -3.78 21.87 28.31
CA ASP A 384 -4.73 21.04 27.58
C ASP A 384 -3.99 20.24 26.49
N ARG A 385 -4.23 18.93 26.46
CA ARG A 385 -3.61 18.00 25.51
C ARG A 385 -4.68 17.13 24.89
N ASP A 386 -4.81 17.20 23.57
CA ASP A 386 -5.61 16.21 22.84
C ASP A 386 -4.84 14.88 22.83
N VAL A 387 -5.53 13.79 23.18
CA VAL A 387 -4.99 12.43 23.22
C VAL A 387 -5.57 11.67 22.04
N LEU A 388 -4.70 11.28 21.11
CA LEU A 388 -5.10 10.41 20.02
C LEU A 388 -5.11 8.98 20.53
N ILE A 389 -6.32 8.42 20.58
CA ILE A 389 -6.52 7.00 20.87
C ILE A 389 -6.78 6.32 19.53
N PRO A 390 -5.83 5.51 19.05
CA PRO A 390 -5.94 4.89 17.73
C PRO A 390 -7.18 4.00 17.66
N GLY A 391 -7.84 4.02 16.50
CA GLY A 391 -8.92 3.10 16.17
C GLY A 391 -8.48 2.14 15.06
N ILE A 392 -9.34 1.20 14.74
CA ILE A 392 -9.18 0.26 13.62
C ILE A 392 -10.14 0.70 12.52
N ALA A 393 -9.57 1.05 11.37
CA ALA A 393 -10.27 1.51 10.18
C ALA A 393 -11.43 0.57 9.85
N GLY A 394 -12.64 1.14 9.82
CA GLY A 394 -13.86 0.41 9.52
C GLY A 394 -14.30 -0.62 10.58
N VAL A 395 -13.53 -0.89 11.65
CA VAL A 395 -13.85 -1.90 12.66
C VAL A 395 -14.27 -1.26 13.98
N ALA A 396 -13.38 -0.48 14.60
CA ALA A 396 -13.57 0.06 15.94
C ALA A 396 -12.99 1.47 16.07
N ARG A 397 -13.68 2.37 16.77
CA ARG A 397 -13.14 3.67 17.20
C ARG A 397 -13.15 3.74 18.71
N ALA A 398 -12.03 4.09 19.30
CA ALA A 398 -11.92 4.30 20.74
C ALA A 398 -11.93 5.79 21.07
N THR A 399 -12.49 6.12 22.23
CA THR A 399 -12.54 7.48 22.75
C THR A 399 -12.28 7.47 24.25
N ALA A 400 -11.41 8.34 24.74
CA ALA A 400 -11.25 8.58 26.17
C ALA A 400 -12.35 9.55 26.60
N THR A 401 -13.14 9.14 27.57
CA THR A 401 -14.30 9.89 28.05
C THR A 401 -14.16 10.32 29.50
N ASP A 402 -13.37 9.61 30.29
CA ASP A 402 -13.30 9.82 31.73
C ASP A 402 -11.88 9.64 32.28
N LEU A 403 -11.56 10.39 33.34
CA LEU A 403 -10.49 10.07 34.27
C LEU A 403 -11.13 9.54 35.55
N ILE A 404 -10.62 8.42 36.05
CA ILE A 404 -11.11 7.74 37.23
C ILE A 404 -9.98 7.74 38.27
N ALA A 405 -10.18 8.45 39.38
CA ALA A 405 -9.24 8.46 40.48
C ALA A 405 -9.54 7.31 41.46
N HIS A 406 -8.68 6.31 41.47
CA HIS A 406 -8.70 5.21 42.43
C HIS A 406 -7.89 5.58 43.69
N PRO A 407 -8.11 4.93 44.85
CA PRO A 407 -7.34 5.20 46.06
C PRO A 407 -5.81 5.05 45.91
N ASP A 408 -5.38 4.21 44.98
CA ASP A 408 -3.99 3.79 44.77
C ASP A 408 -3.42 4.18 43.40
N GLY A 409 -4.18 4.92 42.57
CA GLY A 409 -3.73 5.37 41.24
C GLY A 409 -4.82 6.02 40.41
N ILE A 410 -4.51 6.36 39.17
CA ILE A 410 -5.45 6.97 38.22
C ILE A 410 -5.69 6.01 37.06
N ALA A 411 -6.90 6.02 36.50
CA ALA A 411 -7.20 5.33 35.25
C ALA A 411 -7.83 6.28 34.24
N ILE A 412 -7.35 6.26 33.00
CA ILE A 412 -8.05 6.89 31.88
C ILE A 412 -8.94 5.84 31.26
N ALA A 413 -10.24 6.14 31.11
CA ALA A 413 -11.24 5.19 30.66
C ALA A 413 -12.09 5.75 29.53
N GLY A 414 -12.72 4.84 28.79
CA GLY A 414 -13.37 5.22 27.53
C GLY A 414 -14.37 4.23 26.97
N ALA A 415 -14.85 4.56 25.77
CA ALA A 415 -15.83 3.79 25.01
C ALA A 415 -15.26 3.30 23.67
N PHE A 416 -15.75 2.15 23.21
CA PHE A 416 -15.55 1.60 21.88
C PHE A 416 -16.82 1.72 21.03
N GLN A 417 -16.68 2.29 19.83
CA GLN A 417 -17.70 2.22 18.78
C GLN A 417 -17.30 1.14 17.78
N ILE A 418 -18.03 0.03 17.73
CA ILE A 418 -17.72 -1.14 16.89
C ILE A 418 -18.80 -1.29 15.82
N SER A 419 -18.39 -1.40 14.56
CA SER A 419 -19.29 -1.69 13.45
C SER A 419 -19.20 -3.17 13.09
N GLU A 420 -20.13 -3.99 13.56
CA GLU A 420 -20.16 -5.43 13.25
C GLU A 420 -20.92 -5.72 11.95
N PRO A 421 -20.24 -6.08 10.85
CA PRO A 421 -20.93 -6.55 9.66
C PRO A 421 -21.47 -7.97 9.86
N THR A 422 -22.52 -8.31 9.12
CA THR A 422 -23.00 -9.67 8.88
C THR A 422 -22.15 -10.35 7.81
N ASN A 423 -22.00 -11.69 7.87
CA ASN A 423 -21.19 -12.46 6.92
C ASN A 423 -21.58 -12.16 5.46
N ALA A 424 -20.60 -12.13 4.56
CA ALA A 424 -20.83 -11.89 3.14
C ALA A 424 -21.53 -13.11 2.51
N VAL A 425 -22.56 -12.86 1.73
CA VAL A 425 -23.36 -13.88 1.04
C VAL A 425 -23.59 -13.42 -0.38
N LEU A 426 -22.97 -14.10 -1.35
CA LEU A 426 -23.13 -13.83 -2.76
C LEU A 426 -24.59 -13.96 -3.17
N GLU A 427 -25.12 -12.94 -3.84
CA GLU A 427 -26.49 -12.89 -4.33
C GLU A 427 -26.52 -12.53 -5.82
N LEU A 428 -27.47 -13.10 -6.54
CA LEU A 428 -27.73 -12.77 -7.94
C LEU A 428 -28.75 -11.61 -8.00
N LEU A 429 -28.28 -10.40 -8.28
CA LEU A 429 -29.17 -9.22 -8.36
C LEU A 429 -29.91 -9.13 -9.70
N GLY A 430 -29.25 -9.56 -10.79
CA GLY A 430 -29.82 -9.45 -12.12
C GLY A 430 -29.20 -10.44 -13.10
N PHE A 431 -30.03 -10.93 -14.02
CA PHE A 431 -29.62 -11.84 -15.09
C PHE A 431 -30.10 -11.29 -16.43
N ARG A 432 -29.17 -11.11 -17.37
CA ARG A 432 -29.42 -10.65 -18.74
C ARG A 432 -29.03 -11.77 -19.70
N PRO A 433 -30.01 -12.41 -20.37
CA PRO A 433 -29.71 -13.43 -21.37
C PRO A 433 -29.04 -12.80 -22.61
N PHE A 434 -28.54 -13.65 -23.51
CA PHE A 434 -27.97 -13.17 -24.77
C PHE A 434 -28.98 -12.36 -25.57
N ALA A 435 -28.66 -11.09 -25.77
CA ALA A 435 -29.39 -10.18 -26.61
C ALA A 435 -28.51 -9.70 -27.77
N LYS A 436 -29.17 -9.42 -28.89
CA LYS A 436 -28.53 -8.89 -30.10
C LYS A 436 -28.32 -7.41 -29.91
N HIS A 437 -27.08 -6.96 -30.10
CA HIS A 437 -26.75 -5.54 -30.00
C HIS A 437 -25.98 -5.09 -31.23
N VAL A 438 -26.28 -3.87 -31.67
CA VAL A 438 -25.41 -3.16 -32.59
C VAL A 438 -24.05 -2.92 -31.93
N PRO A 439 -22.95 -2.93 -32.70
CA PRO A 439 -21.64 -2.64 -32.16
C PRO A 439 -21.63 -1.28 -31.45
N ARG A 440 -20.79 -1.14 -30.42
CA ARG A 440 -20.53 0.18 -29.83
C ARG A 440 -19.72 0.97 -30.84
N VAL A 441 -20.36 1.95 -31.47
CA VAL A 441 -19.74 2.87 -32.44
C VAL A 441 -19.57 4.21 -31.76
N SER A 442 -18.32 4.69 -31.66
CA SER A 442 -18.06 6.08 -31.27
C SER A 442 -18.57 6.99 -32.37
N CYS A 443 -19.01 8.21 -32.04
CA CYS A 443 -19.43 9.16 -33.06
C CYS A 443 -18.30 9.52 -34.05
N GLY A 444 -17.03 9.22 -33.69
CA GLY A 444 -15.86 9.44 -34.53
C GLY A 444 -15.70 8.42 -35.65
N ALA A 445 -16.15 7.18 -35.40
CA ALA A 445 -16.18 6.10 -36.38
C ALA A 445 -17.55 5.96 -37.08
N ALA A 446 -18.55 6.73 -36.65
CA ALA A 446 -19.91 6.73 -37.17
C ALA A 446 -19.96 7.33 -38.58
N SER A 447 -20.00 6.47 -39.60
CA SER A 447 -20.06 6.89 -41.01
C SER A 447 -21.07 6.07 -41.81
N MET A 448 -21.54 6.61 -42.94
CA MET A 448 -22.33 5.84 -43.90
C MET A 448 -21.54 4.66 -44.48
N ALA A 449 -20.20 4.75 -44.51
CA ALA A 449 -19.34 3.63 -44.91
C ALA A 449 -19.44 2.47 -43.91
N LEU A 450 -19.57 2.74 -42.60
CA LEU A 450 -19.78 1.69 -41.60
C LEU A 450 -21.13 0.99 -41.77
N ILE A 451 -22.18 1.69 -42.21
CA ILE A 451 -23.48 1.08 -42.53
C ILE A 451 -23.38 0.21 -43.78
N ALA A 452 -22.65 0.68 -44.80
CA ALA A 452 -22.40 -0.09 -46.00
C ALA A 452 -21.57 -1.35 -45.69
N LEU A 453 -20.54 -1.23 -44.85
CA LEU A 453 -19.73 -2.33 -44.34
C LEU A 453 -20.57 -3.33 -43.54
N PHE A 454 -21.44 -2.85 -42.64
CA PHE A 454 -22.38 -3.69 -41.91
C PHE A 454 -23.36 -4.39 -42.85
N GLY A 455 -23.83 -3.72 -43.91
CA GLY A 455 -24.72 -4.32 -44.91
C GLY A 455 -24.01 -5.36 -45.79
N SER A 456 -22.71 -5.20 -46.06
CA SER A 456 -21.93 -6.14 -46.86
C SER A 456 -21.42 -7.34 -46.08
N ASP A 457 -21.19 -7.20 -44.78
CA ASP A 457 -20.67 -8.26 -43.90
C ASP A 457 -21.21 -8.10 -42.46
N PRO A 458 -22.53 -8.31 -42.25
CA PRO A 458 -23.17 -8.11 -40.96
C PRO A 458 -22.64 -9.06 -39.88
N GLU A 459 -22.21 -10.26 -40.29
CA GLU A 459 -21.63 -11.31 -39.45
C GLU A 459 -20.38 -10.85 -38.69
N ARG A 460 -19.60 -9.96 -39.31
CA ARG A 460 -18.39 -9.39 -38.74
C ARG A 460 -18.62 -8.33 -37.66
N PHE A 461 -19.82 -7.76 -37.56
CA PHE A 461 -20.09 -6.60 -36.72
C PHE A 461 -21.17 -6.79 -35.64
N ALA A 462 -22.06 -7.79 -35.78
CA ALA A 462 -23.07 -8.03 -34.75
C ALA A 462 -22.44 -8.65 -33.50
N ILE A 463 -22.82 -8.13 -32.33
CA ILE A 463 -22.35 -8.61 -31.04
C ILE A 463 -23.55 -9.17 -30.28
N LEU A 464 -23.39 -10.35 -29.70
CA LEU A 464 -24.32 -10.92 -28.72
C LEU A 464 -23.76 -10.64 -27.33
N ARG A 465 -24.55 -9.94 -26.51
CA ARG A 465 -24.18 -9.64 -25.13
C ARG A 465 -25.09 -10.37 -24.16
N ALA A 466 -24.49 -11.01 -23.16
CA ALA A 466 -25.16 -11.48 -21.96
C ALA A 466 -24.47 -10.89 -20.73
N GLY A 467 -25.10 -10.97 -19.57
CA GLY A 467 -24.44 -10.58 -18.34
C GLY A 467 -25.22 -10.89 -17.09
N VAL A 468 -24.53 -10.77 -15.96
CA VAL A 468 -25.06 -11.05 -14.64
C VAL A 468 -24.56 -9.98 -13.68
N SER A 469 -25.45 -9.49 -12.83
CA SER A 469 -25.13 -8.57 -11.75
C SER A 469 -25.16 -9.33 -10.44
N LEU A 470 -24.06 -9.22 -9.68
CA LEU A 470 -23.83 -9.88 -8.42
C LEU A 470 -23.90 -8.85 -7.29
N GLY A 471 -24.50 -9.26 -6.18
CA GLY A 471 -24.70 -8.49 -4.97
C GLY A 471 -24.24 -9.24 -3.74
N ASN A 472 -24.41 -8.60 -2.60
CA ASN A 472 -24.19 -9.21 -1.29
C ASN A 472 -25.43 -8.99 -0.43
N ARG A 473 -25.99 -10.09 0.05
CA ARG A 473 -27.10 -10.08 1.02
C ARG A 473 -26.62 -9.69 2.43
N GLY A 474 -25.32 -9.89 2.71
CA GLY A 474 -24.65 -9.47 3.93
C GLY A 474 -24.15 -8.02 3.89
N THR A 475 -23.43 -7.62 4.95
CA THR A 475 -22.82 -6.27 5.06
C THR A 475 -21.30 -6.32 5.14
N ALA A 476 -20.70 -7.50 5.30
CA ALA A 476 -19.26 -7.68 5.17
C ALA A 476 -18.83 -7.52 3.71
N PRO A 477 -17.62 -7.03 3.41
CA PRO A 477 -17.15 -6.87 2.03
C PRO A 477 -17.20 -8.18 1.24
N LEU A 478 -17.76 -8.12 0.03
CA LEU A 478 -17.76 -9.23 -0.92
C LEU A 478 -16.69 -8.94 -1.99
N ARG A 479 -15.83 -9.93 -2.21
CA ARG A 479 -14.73 -9.90 -3.16
C ARG A 479 -14.86 -11.06 -4.14
N LEU A 480 -14.75 -10.74 -5.44
CA LEU A 480 -14.66 -11.75 -6.49
C LEU A 480 -13.28 -12.41 -6.45
N CYS A 481 -13.28 -13.74 -6.40
CA CYS A 481 -12.06 -14.55 -6.42
C CYS A 481 -11.73 -15.01 -7.83
N ALA A 482 -12.73 -15.50 -8.57
CA ALA A 482 -12.57 -15.95 -9.94
C ALA A 482 -13.93 -16.05 -10.65
N ALA A 483 -13.95 -15.89 -11.98
CA ALA A 483 -15.13 -16.15 -12.81
C ALA A 483 -14.80 -16.96 -14.08
N PRO A 484 -14.16 -18.15 -13.99
CA PRO A 484 -13.77 -18.91 -15.17
C PRO A 484 -14.97 -19.50 -15.94
N ALA A 485 -14.86 -19.53 -17.27
CA ALA A 485 -15.67 -20.40 -18.12
C ALA A 485 -15.27 -21.87 -17.93
N LEU A 486 -16.26 -22.76 -17.76
CA LEU A 486 -15.99 -24.16 -17.38
C LEU A 486 -15.82 -25.12 -18.56
N ARG A 487 -16.25 -24.75 -19.77
CA ARG A 487 -16.05 -25.56 -20.99
C ARG A 487 -14.98 -24.93 -21.89
N ARG A 488 -13.96 -25.75 -22.24
CA ARG A 488 -12.81 -25.36 -23.09
C ARG A 488 -13.22 -25.13 -24.55
N LEU A 489 -12.81 -23.96 -25.06
CA LEU A 489 -12.10 -23.66 -26.32
C LEU A 489 -12.70 -24.00 -27.70
N ASP A 490 -13.73 -24.85 -27.80
CA ASP A 490 -14.36 -25.18 -29.10
C ASP A 490 -15.73 -24.47 -29.27
N GLY A 491 -16.14 -23.72 -28.25
CA GLY A 491 -17.38 -22.93 -28.23
C GLY A 491 -17.17 -21.48 -28.67
N PRO A 492 -18.25 -20.71 -28.83
CA PRO A 492 -18.20 -19.34 -29.35
C PRO A 492 -17.67 -18.30 -28.35
N VAL A 493 -17.35 -18.71 -27.11
CA VAL A 493 -16.88 -17.83 -26.04
C VAL A 493 -15.42 -18.15 -25.72
N GLN A 494 -14.57 -17.15 -25.85
CA GLN A 494 -13.17 -17.17 -25.42
C GLN A 494 -13.02 -16.47 -24.05
N PRO A 495 -11.94 -16.73 -23.29
CA PRO A 495 -11.69 -16.03 -22.03
C PRO A 495 -11.67 -14.50 -22.15
N ALA A 496 -11.25 -13.97 -23.31
CA ALA A 496 -11.23 -12.52 -23.58
C ALA A 496 -12.63 -11.89 -23.76
N ASP A 497 -13.65 -12.71 -24.01
CA ASP A 497 -15.03 -12.27 -24.21
C ASP A 497 -15.76 -12.03 -22.89
N ILE A 498 -15.22 -12.55 -21.78
CA ILE A 498 -15.76 -12.38 -20.43
C ILE A 498 -15.10 -11.17 -19.79
N ARG A 499 -15.92 -10.19 -19.43
CA ARG A 499 -15.48 -8.96 -18.77
C ARG A 499 -16.10 -8.88 -17.39
N VAL A 500 -15.25 -8.60 -16.42
CA VAL A 500 -15.65 -8.24 -15.06
C VAL A 500 -15.33 -6.77 -14.90
N ASP A 501 -16.31 -5.96 -14.48
CA ASP A 501 -16.15 -4.51 -14.28
C ASP A 501 -15.26 -4.17 -13.08
N ASP A 502 -15.44 -4.89 -11.96
CA ASP A 502 -14.76 -4.70 -10.69
C ASP A 502 -14.55 -6.06 -9.96
N VAL A 503 -13.66 -6.09 -8.99
CA VAL A 503 -13.45 -7.23 -8.08
C VAL A 503 -14.23 -7.06 -6.76
N SER A 504 -14.87 -5.92 -6.54
CA SER A 504 -15.69 -5.58 -5.37
C SER A 504 -17.07 -5.06 -5.77
N LEU A 505 -18.04 -5.08 -4.85
CA LEU A 505 -19.43 -4.82 -5.19
C LEU A 505 -19.77 -3.37 -5.55
N PRO A 506 -20.75 -3.16 -6.47
CA PRO A 506 -21.47 -4.17 -7.24
C PRO A 506 -20.58 -4.78 -8.35
N ILE A 507 -20.70 -6.10 -8.57
CA ILE A 507 -19.89 -6.79 -9.59
C ILE A 507 -20.79 -7.15 -10.77
N GLU A 508 -20.45 -6.67 -11.96
CA GLU A 508 -21.06 -7.03 -13.23
C GLU A 508 -20.12 -7.93 -14.04
N VAL A 509 -20.58 -9.15 -14.33
CA VAL A 509 -19.92 -10.04 -15.28
C VAL A 509 -20.68 -9.98 -16.60
N SER A 510 -20.03 -9.54 -17.66
CA SER A 510 -20.60 -9.46 -19.01
C SER A 510 -19.85 -10.38 -19.97
N ILE A 511 -20.59 -10.92 -20.96
CA ILE A 511 -20.05 -11.76 -22.02
C ILE A 511 -20.39 -11.09 -23.35
N ASP A 512 -19.38 -10.71 -24.12
CA ASP A 512 -19.51 -10.10 -25.44
C ASP A 512 -18.91 -11.05 -26.50
N ILE A 513 -19.75 -11.70 -27.32
CA ILE A 513 -19.28 -12.58 -28.41
C ILE A 513 -19.72 -12.07 -29.77
N GLY A 514 -18.92 -12.36 -30.80
CA GLY A 514 -19.35 -12.26 -32.20
C GLY A 514 -20.38 -13.33 -32.55
N MET A 515 -20.85 -13.36 -33.80
CA MET A 515 -21.77 -14.42 -34.24
C MET A 515 -21.09 -15.79 -34.17
N PRO A 516 -21.66 -16.77 -33.44
CA PRO A 516 -21.17 -18.15 -33.48
C PRO A 516 -21.18 -18.72 -34.91
N PRO A 517 -20.18 -19.55 -35.29
CA PRO A 517 -20.15 -20.16 -36.61
C PRO A 517 -21.34 -21.13 -36.80
N PRO A 518 -21.78 -21.40 -38.05
CA PRO A 518 -22.87 -22.35 -38.32
C PRO A 518 -22.69 -23.73 -37.68
N ALA A 519 -21.44 -24.18 -37.56
CA ALA A 519 -21.09 -25.44 -36.89
C ALA A 519 -21.51 -25.48 -35.41
N TYR A 520 -21.49 -24.34 -34.71
CA TYR A 520 -21.97 -24.25 -33.33
C TYR A 520 -23.50 -24.44 -33.27
N TYR A 521 -24.24 -23.79 -34.17
CA TYR A 521 -25.71 -23.91 -34.20
C TYR A 521 -26.21 -25.30 -34.59
N ALA A 522 -25.41 -26.08 -35.32
CA ALA A 522 -25.72 -27.48 -35.61
C ALA A 522 -25.77 -28.36 -34.34
N ALA A 523 -25.11 -27.95 -33.25
CA ALA A 523 -25.12 -28.62 -31.95
C ALA A 523 -25.02 -27.61 -30.80
N ALA A 524 -25.97 -26.67 -30.75
CA ALA A 524 -25.93 -25.56 -29.80
C ALA A 524 -25.97 -26.05 -28.34
N PHE A 525 -25.09 -25.50 -27.50
CA PHE A 525 -25.00 -25.83 -26.08
C PHE A 525 -24.92 -24.57 -25.21
N PRO A 526 -25.44 -24.60 -23.96
CA PRO A 526 -25.45 -23.45 -23.07
C PRO A 526 -24.05 -22.98 -22.71
N ILE A 527 -23.92 -21.70 -22.39
CA ILE A 527 -22.68 -21.10 -21.89
C ILE A 527 -22.69 -21.13 -20.36
N GLU A 528 -21.61 -21.65 -19.79
CA GLU A 528 -21.54 -22.01 -18.36
C GLU A 528 -20.33 -21.33 -17.70
N LEU A 529 -20.60 -20.50 -16.69
CA LEU A 529 -19.59 -19.80 -15.88
C LEU A 529 -19.62 -20.29 -14.43
N MET A 530 -18.45 -20.42 -13.82
CA MET A 530 -18.33 -20.61 -12.38
C MET A 530 -17.83 -19.33 -11.74
N VAL A 531 -18.70 -18.64 -11.00
CA VAL A 531 -18.38 -17.43 -10.25
C VAL A 531 -18.02 -17.83 -8.82
N ARG A 532 -16.81 -17.52 -8.37
CA ARG A 532 -16.31 -17.80 -7.02
C ARG A 532 -16.01 -16.48 -6.31
N SER A 533 -16.51 -16.34 -5.08
CA SER A 533 -16.30 -15.19 -4.20
C SER A 533 -16.04 -15.66 -2.77
N ASN A 534 -15.67 -14.75 -1.87
CA ASN A 534 -15.59 -15.04 -0.43
C ASN A 534 -16.97 -15.29 0.22
N GLY A 535 -18.06 -14.81 -0.40
CA GLY A 535 -19.43 -15.00 0.08
C GLY A 535 -20.16 -16.18 -0.57
N GLY A 536 -19.47 -17.00 -1.36
CA GLY A 536 -20.03 -18.20 -1.98
C GLY A 536 -19.64 -18.37 -3.45
N THR A 537 -20.06 -19.49 -4.01
CA THR A 537 -19.86 -19.92 -5.39
C THR A 537 -21.21 -20.03 -6.11
N ARG A 538 -21.28 -19.56 -7.35
CA ARG A 538 -22.47 -19.65 -8.19
C ARG A 538 -22.13 -20.20 -9.57
N PHE A 539 -22.95 -21.13 -10.03
CA PHE A 539 -22.92 -21.61 -11.41
C PHE A 539 -23.92 -20.82 -12.24
N ILE A 540 -23.41 -20.03 -13.16
CA ILE A 540 -24.23 -19.21 -14.05
C ILE A 540 -24.36 -19.93 -15.39
N ARG A 541 -25.59 -20.20 -15.79
CA ARG A 541 -25.91 -20.84 -17.06
C ARG A 541 -26.73 -19.91 -17.93
N PHE A 542 -26.16 -19.54 -19.07
CA PHE A 542 -26.85 -18.83 -20.13
C PHE A 542 -27.34 -19.84 -21.16
N ASP A 543 -28.58 -19.65 -21.63
CA ASP A 543 -29.07 -20.38 -22.79
C ASP A 543 -28.18 -20.13 -24.01
N PRO A 544 -28.15 -21.07 -24.98
CA PRO A 544 -27.38 -20.87 -26.21
C PRO A 544 -27.71 -19.51 -26.85
N PRO A 545 -26.70 -18.78 -27.37
CA PRO A 545 -26.94 -17.52 -28.06
C PRO A 545 -27.96 -17.71 -29.19
N PRO A 546 -28.91 -16.77 -29.36
CA PRO A 546 -29.96 -16.91 -30.36
C PRO A 546 -29.40 -16.82 -31.77
N VAL A 547 -29.93 -17.62 -32.69
CA VAL A 547 -29.63 -17.51 -34.13
C VAL A 547 -29.98 -16.10 -34.61
N VAL A 548 -29.06 -15.50 -35.36
CA VAL A 548 -29.27 -14.19 -35.99
C VAL A 548 -29.94 -14.41 -37.34
N THR A 549 -31.16 -13.89 -37.51
CA THR A 549 -31.92 -14.00 -38.76
C THR A 549 -31.71 -12.76 -39.63
N GLN A 550 -32.08 -12.82 -40.91
CA GLN A 550 -32.00 -11.65 -41.80
C GLN A 550 -32.81 -10.46 -41.27
N ASP A 551 -34.01 -10.71 -40.72
CA ASP A 551 -34.84 -9.67 -40.10
C ASP A 551 -34.14 -9.00 -38.91
N ASP A 552 -33.31 -9.75 -38.16
CA ASP A 552 -32.50 -9.17 -37.09
C ASP A 552 -31.39 -8.27 -37.63
N LEU A 553 -30.75 -8.68 -38.73
CA LEU A 553 -29.69 -7.90 -39.37
C LEU A 553 -30.24 -6.59 -39.92
N ASP A 554 -31.39 -6.63 -40.57
CA ASP A 554 -32.07 -5.45 -41.09
C ASP A 554 -32.46 -4.49 -39.94
N ARG A 555 -32.96 -5.04 -38.82
CA ARG A 555 -33.25 -4.26 -37.60
C ARG A 555 -31.99 -3.64 -37.00
N LEU A 556 -30.91 -4.41 -36.86
CA LEU A 556 -29.63 -3.92 -36.31
C LEU A 556 -29.02 -2.84 -37.22
N GLN A 557 -29.13 -2.99 -38.54
CA GLN A 557 -28.67 -1.98 -39.49
C GLN A 557 -29.49 -0.68 -39.36
N ALA A 558 -30.80 -0.78 -39.18
CA ALA A 558 -31.67 0.38 -38.92
C ALA A 558 -31.33 1.05 -37.58
N GLU A 559 -31.09 0.29 -36.51
CA GLU A 559 -30.64 0.83 -35.22
C GLU A 559 -29.28 1.54 -35.32
N LEU A 560 -28.35 0.96 -36.09
CA LEU A 560 -27.04 1.55 -36.35
C LEU A 560 -27.16 2.86 -37.14
N LEU A 561 -28.04 2.90 -38.15
CA LEU A 561 -28.36 4.12 -38.91
C LEU A 561 -28.91 5.23 -38.00
N VAL A 562 -29.83 4.90 -37.09
CA VAL A 562 -30.36 5.86 -36.11
C VAL A 562 -29.26 6.37 -35.18
N LYS A 563 -28.38 5.50 -34.68
CA LYS A 563 -27.23 5.92 -33.85
C LYS A 563 -26.28 6.85 -34.60
N ILE A 564 -25.96 6.55 -35.85
CA ILE A 564 -25.11 7.40 -36.69
C ILE A 564 -25.81 8.73 -36.99
N GLY A 565 -27.11 8.72 -37.26
CA GLY A 565 -27.92 9.93 -37.42
C GLY A 565 -27.92 10.81 -36.17
N ASN A 566 -28.04 10.22 -34.97
CA ASN A 566 -27.93 10.93 -33.70
C ASN A 566 -26.52 11.51 -33.49
N CYS A 567 -25.47 10.76 -33.85
CA CYS A 567 -24.10 11.28 -33.85
C CYS A 567 -23.95 12.49 -34.78
N GLN A 568 -24.56 12.47 -35.98
CA GLN A 568 -24.56 13.56 -36.96
C GLN A 568 -25.41 14.78 -36.55
N GLN A 569 -26.40 14.60 -35.67
CA GLN A 569 -27.18 15.70 -35.10
C GLN A 569 -26.43 16.43 -33.97
N LEU A 570 -25.52 15.74 -33.27
CA LEU A 570 -24.67 16.30 -32.22
C LEU A 570 -23.45 17.08 -32.78
N VAL A 571 -23.33 17.20 -34.10
CA VAL A 571 -22.21 17.83 -34.81
C VAL A 571 -22.49 19.31 -34.99
N ASP A 572 -21.53 20.15 -34.58
CA ASP A 572 -21.56 21.58 -34.84
C ASP A 572 -21.76 21.89 -36.34
N PRO A 573 -22.64 22.85 -36.71
CA PRO A 573 -22.95 23.18 -38.11
C PRO A 573 -21.72 23.48 -38.99
N TRP A 574 -20.63 23.98 -38.42
CA TRP A 574 -19.39 24.26 -39.12
C TRP A 574 -18.75 22.99 -39.73
N PHE A 575 -18.79 21.86 -39.00
CA PHE A 575 -18.23 20.58 -39.45
C PHE A 575 -19.14 19.83 -40.44
N LYS A 576 -20.46 20.10 -40.43
CA LYS A 576 -21.38 19.61 -41.48
C LYS A 576 -21.01 20.14 -42.87
N GLY A 577 -20.40 21.32 -42.96
CA GLY A 577 -19.99 21.94 -44.22
C GLY A 577 -18.64 21.45 -44.78
N HIS A 578 -17.73 20.96 -43.93
CA HIS A 578 -16.32 20.76 -44.30
C HIS A 578 -15.82 19.31 -44.29
N ARG A 579 -16.70 18.31 -44.10
CA ARG A 579 -16.34 16.85 -44.08
C ARG A 579 -15.12 16.51 -43.21
N GLY A 580 -14.91 17.22 -42.11
CA GLY A 580 -13.83 16.98 -41.15
C GLY A 580 -14.32 16.26 -39.91
N TYR A 581 -13.48 15.38 -39.37
CA TYR A 581 -13.64 14.73 -38.06
C TYR A 581 -13.75 15.79 -36.95
N ASN A 582 -14.77 15.70 -36.08
CA ASN A 582 -14.92 16.57 -34.92
C ASN A 582 -14.33 15.86 -33.69
N VAL A 583 -13.33 16.48 -33.05
CA VAL A 583 -12.62 15.91 -31.89
C VAL A 583 -13.51 15.69 -30.66
N HIS A 584 -14.67 16.35 -30.54
CA HIS A 584 -15.65 16.01 -29.51
C HIS A 584 -16.20 14.58 -29.63
N TRP A 585 -15.91 13.88 -30.74
CA TRP A 585 -16.25 12.48 -30.96
C TRP A 585 -15.18 11.47 -30.52
N SER A 586 -14.02 11.94 -30.07
CA SER A 586 -13.09 11.11 -29.30
C SER A 586 -13.79 10.60 -28.04
N PRO A 587 -13.42 9.43 -27.50
CA PRO A 587 -14.09 8.83 -26.35
C PRO A 587 -14.31 9.87 -25.25
N ARG A 588 -15.52 9.92 -24.68
CA ARG A 588 -15.81 10.72 -23.48
C ARG A 588 -14.72 10.46 -22.43
N PRO A 589 -14.39 11.45 -21.59
CA PRO A 589 -13.57 11.21 -20.41
C PRO A 589 -14.15 10.03 -19.62
N PRO A 590 -13.32 9.22 -18.92
CA PRO A 590 -13.84 8.13 -18.12
C PRO A 590 -14.88 8.65 -17.13
N GLU A 591 -15.97 7.90 -17.01
CA GLU A 591 -16.67 7.79 -15.73
C GLU A 591 -15.63 7.20 -14.75
N ASP A 592 -15.56 7.76 -13.53
CA ASP A 592 -14.62 7.42 -12.45
C ASP A 592 -13.34 8.27 -12.38
N GLY A 593 -13.45 9.50 -11.85
CA GLY A 593 -12.52 10.24 -10.97
C GLY A 593 -10.98 10.26 -11.15
N HIS A 594 -10.40 9.53 -12.10
CA HIS A 594 -8.97 9.31 -12.27
C HIS A 594 -8.41 10.19 -13.39
N GLU A 595 -7.19 10.71 -13.19
CA GLU A 595 -6.43 11.41 -14.24
C GLU A 595 -6.05 10.42 -15.35
N VAL A 596 -6.27 10.77 -16.61
CA VAL A 596 -5.87 9.98 -17.79
C VAL A 596 -4.91 10.81 -18.60
N LEU A 597 -3.88 10.23 -19.18
CA LEU A 597 -3.00 10.85 -20.17
C LEU A 597 -3.24 10.19 -21.53
N HIS A 598 -3.06 10.92 -22.62
CA HIS A 598 -3.19 10.36 -23.97
C HIS A 598 -1.82 10.24 -24.61
N HIS A 599 -1.40 9.02 -24.93
CA HIS A 599 -0.21 8.73 -25.70
C HIS A 599 -0.58 8.58 -27.18
N TRP A 600 -0.13 9.52 -27.99
CA TRP A 600 -0.27 9.51 -29.44
C TRP A 600 0.99 8.98 -30.08
N GLU A 601 0.82 8.11 -31.06
CA GLU A 601 1.89 7.53 -31.84
C GLU A 601 1.48 7.53 -33.32
N VAL A 602 2.38 7.98 -34.17
CA VAL A 602 2.17 8.08 -35.61
C VAL A 602 3.31 7.34 -36.30
N LEU A 603 2.97 6.36 -37.12
CA LEU A 603 3.89 5.71 -38.04
C LEU A 603 3.55 6.09 -39.48
N VAL A 604 4.58 6.46 -40.24
CA VAL A 604 4.48 6.79 -41.66
C VAL A 604 5.44 5.89 -42.45
N ASP A 605 4.88 5.09 -43.35
CA ASP A 605 5.65 4.28 -44.30
C ASP A 605 5.86 5.04 -45.61
N GLY A 606 7.08 4.96 -46.15
CA GLY A 606 7.43 5.58 -47.44
C GLY A 606 7.70 7.09 -47.37
N LEU A 607 8.07 7.62 -46.21
CA LEU A 607 8.58 8.98 -46.08
C LEU A 607 10.01 9.05 -46.69
N PRO A 608 10.27 9.96 -47.66
CA PRO A 608 11.60 10.14 -48.24
C PRO A 608 12.67 10.50 -47.21
N ASP A 609 13.92 10.14 -47.53
CA ASP A 609 15.09 10.46 -46.72
C ASP A 609 15.23 11.98 -46.54
N GLY A 610 15.36 12.43 -45.29
CA GLY A 610 15.50 13.85 -44.94
C GLY A 610 14.21 14.66 -44.87
N GLU A 611 13.04 14.10 -45.21
CA GLU A 611 11.76 14.78 -44.97
C GLU A 611 11.33 14.73 -43.51
N GLN A 612 10.67 15.77 -43.01
CA GLN A 612 10.29 15.86 -41.61
C GLN A 612 8.79 15.65 -41.41
N LEU A 613 8.46 14.92 -40.35
CA LEU A 613 7.12 14.71 -39.82
C LEU A 613 7.04 15.43 -38.47
N GLU A 614 6.03 16.27 -38.27
CA GLU A 614 5.82 17.02 -37.03
C GLU A 614 4.47 16.68 -36.40
N LEU A 615 4.45 16.56 -35.07
CA LEU A 615 3.27 16.58 -34.24
C LEU A 615 3.16 17.95 -33.59
N ARG A 616 2.08 18.68 -33.88
CA ARG A 616 1.86 20.04 -33.37
C ARG A 616 0.66 20.13 -32.43
N GLY A 617 0.77 20.97 -31.41
CA GLY A 617 -0.32 21.36 -30.53
C GLY A 617 -1.35 22.26 -31.22
N LEU A 618 -2.39 22.66 -30.50
CA LEU A 618 -3.50 23.48 -31.02
C LEU A 618 -3.12 24.92 -31.39
N ASP A 619 -2.08 25.44 -30.74
CA ASP A 619 -1.49 26.75 -31.00
C ASP A 619 -0.45 26.72 -32.14
N GLY A 620 -0.18 25.54 -32.70
CA GLY A 620 0.80 25.31 -33.75
C GLY A 620 2.22 25.07 -33.25
N GLU A 621 2.45 24.98 -31.93
CA GLU A 621 3.74 24.59 -31.35
C GLU A 621 4.12 23.16 -31.77
N VAL A 622 5.40 22.93 -32.09
CA VAL A 622 5.91 21.59 -32.45
C VAL A 622 6.23 20.83 -31.16
N LEU A 623 5.43 19.81 -30.87
CA LEU A 623 5.59 18.97 -29.68
C LEU A 623 6.65 17.87 -29.91
N ALA A 624 6.67 17.31 -31.11
CA ALA A 624 7.65 16.30 -31.52
C ALA A 624 7.84 16.34 -33.03
N SER A 625 9.01 15.96 -33.51
CA SER A 625 9.26 15.75 -34.94
C SER A 625 10.12 14.52 -35.19
N ALA A 626 10.03 13.95 -36.38
CA ALA A 626 10.82 12.82 -36.82
C ALA A 626 11.29 13.05 -38.25
N ILE A 627 12.47 12.53 -38.58
CA ILE A 627 13.06 12.64 -39.91
C ILE A 627 12.93 11.28 -40.60
N GLY A 628 12.48 11.31 -41.85
CA GLY A 628 12.41 10.15 -42.71
C GLY A 628 13.79 9.59 -43.00
N VAL A 629 13.93 8.28 -42.83
CA VAL A 629 15.15 7.53 -43.19
C VAL A 629 14.78 6.50 -44.25
N ALA A 630 15.51 6.49 -45.37
CA ALA A 630 15.23 5.61 -46.49
C ALA A 630 15.06 4.13 -46.05
N GLY A 631 13.96 3.50 -46.46
CA GLY A 631 13.70 2.08 -46.21
C GLY A 631 13.19 1.74 -44.81
N SER A 632 12.96 2.73 -43.93
CA SER A 632 12.42 2.51 -42.58
C SER A 632 11.13 3.32 -42.33
N PRO A 633 10.17 2.78 -41.55
CA PRO A 633 9.01 3.55 -41.10
C PRO A 633 9.45 4.75 -40.26
N THR A 634 8.91 5.93 -40.53
CA THR A 634 9.12 7.11 -39.68
C THR A 634 8.13 7.07 -38.54
N ARG A 635 8.62 7.18 -37.30
CA ARG A 635 7.77 7.09 -36.09
C ARG A 635 7.97 8.30 -35.21
N VAL A 636 6.86 8.91 -34.80
CA VAL A 636 6.83 10.03 -33.85
C VAL A 636 5.73 9.80 -32.82
N SER A 637 5.97 10.20 -31.57
CA SER A 637 5.03 9.99 -30.47
C SER A 637 5.06 11.10 -29.45
N VAL A 638 3.91 11.42 -28.84
CA VAL A 638 3.78 12.43 -27.77
C VAL A 638 2.79 11.96 -26.71
N VAL A 639 2.98 12.38 -25.46
CA VAL A 639 2.00 12.20 -24.38
C VAL A 639 1.44 13.56 -24.00
N VAL A 640 0.11 13.70 -23.97
CA VAL A 640 -0.58 14.95 -23.61
C VAL A 640 -1.56 14.74 -22.44
N THR A 641 -1.71 15.77 -21.60
CA THR A 641 -2.67 15.78 -20.49
C THR A 641 -4.02 16.34 -20.96
N PRO A 642 -5.17 15.69 -20.67
CA PRO A 642 -6.49 16.12 -21.16
C PRO A 642 -7.10 17.29 -20.39
N SER A 643 -6.46 17.74 -19.30
CA SER A 643 -6.87 18.88 -18.48
C SER A 643 -6.42 20.25 -19.03
N GLY A 644 -5.57 20.27 -20.07
CA GLY A 644 -5.14 21.48 -20.77
C GLY A 644 -5.98 21.84 -22.00
N ARG A 645 -5.66 23.00 -22.61
CA ARG A 645 -6.20 23.43 -23.91
C ARG A 645 -5.73 22.51 -25.07
N ASP A 646 -4.84 21.57 -24.80
CA ASP A 646 -4.12 20.72 -25.77
C ASP A 646 -4.75 19.33 -25.94
N ARG A 647 -6.04 19.29 -26.26
CA ARG A 647 -6.76 18.03 -26.53
C ARG A 647 -6.54 17.48 -27.94
N GLU A 648 -5.84 18.23 -28.80
CA GLU A 648 -5.70 17.93 -30.23
C GLU A 648 -4.23 18.02 -30.63
N VAL A 649 -3.75 16.99 -31.34
CA VAL A 649 -2.45 16.97 -31.99
C VAL A 649 -2.68 16.95 -33.48
N SER A 650 -2.02 17.83 -34.22
CA SER A 650 -2.04 17.86 -35.69
C SER A 650 -0.77 17.23 -36.25
N ILE A 651 -0.90 16.50 -37.35
CA ILE A 651 0.21 15.85 -38.05
C ILE A 651 0.56 16.70 -39.27
N VAL A 652 1.79 17.19 -39.35
CA VAL A 652 2.26 18.06 -40.44
C VAL A 652 3.49 17.44 -41.09
N ARG A 653 3.50 17.39 -42.42
CA ARG A 653 4.68 17.02 -43.21
C ARG A 653 5.41 18.30 -43.63
N VAL A 654 6.72 18.37 -43.39
CA VAL A 654 7.57 19.51 -43.73
C VAL A 654 8.66 19.04 -44.70
N GLY A 655 8.63 19.55 -45.93
CA GLY A 655 9.58 19.23 -47.00
C GLY A 655 9.29 20.02 -48.28
N ASP A 656 10.28 20.11 -49.17
CA ASP A 656 10.13 20.76 -50.48
C ASP A 656 9.10 20.00 -51.33
N ILE A 657 8.03 20.69 -51.74
CA ILE A 657 6.99 20.13 -52.59
C ILE A 657 7.51 20.03 -54.03
N HIS A 658 8.36 19.06 -54.31
CA HIS A 658 8.57 18.53 -55.66
C HIS A 658 7.70 17.29 -55.85
N LEU A 659 6.44 17.50 -56.25
CA LEU A 659 5.51 16.44 -56.67
C LEU A 659 5.88 15.96 -58.08
N GLU A 660 6.95 15.17 -58.20
CA GLU A 660 7.05 14.24 -59.33
C GLU A 660 6.44 12.91 -58.88
N PHE A 661 5.23 12.63 -59.38
CA PHE A 661 4.60 11.31 -59.24
C PHE A 661 5.37 10.30 -60.08
N ALA A 662 6.43 9.72 -59.52
CA ALA A 662 7.04 8.53 -60.11
C ALA A 662 6.05 7.36 -59.97
N GLU A 663 5.69 6.71 -61.08
CA GLU A 663 4.75 5.58 -61.13
C GLU A 663 5.21 4.35 -60.30
N ASP A 664 6.46 4.34 -59.81
CA ASP A 664 7.06 3.28 -58.98
C ASP A 664 7.25 3.66 -57.49
N ALA A 665 6.66 4.75 -56.99
CA ALA A 665 6.79 5.12 -55.57
C ALA A 665 6.10 4.08 -54.65
N PRO A 666 6.74 3.62 -53.57
CA PRO A 666 6.13 2.65 -52.64
C PRO A 666 4.83 3.21 -52.05
N ALA A 667 3.83 2.33 -51.88
CA ALA A 667 2.56 2.69 -51.26
C ALA A 667 2.81 3.31 -49.87
N ARG A 668 2.29 4.53 -49.66
CA ARG A 668 2.45 5.26 -48.39
C ARG A 668 1.38 4.81 -47.40
N GLY A 669 1.82 4.39 -46.21
CA GLY A 669 0.96 4.00 -45.09
C GLY A 669 1.00 5.06 -43.99
N LEU A 670 -0.14 5.33 -43.36
CA LEU A 670 -0.22 6.13 -42.14
C LEU A 670 -0.98 5.31 -41.11
N GLU A 671 -0.33 5.02 -39.99
CA GLU A 671 -0.95 4.38 -38.83
C GLU A 671 -0.93 5.38 -37.68
N ILE A 672 -2.10 5.64 -37.09
CA ILE A 672 -2.22 6.51 -35.91
C ILE A 672 -2.74 5.69 -34.76
N ARG A 673 -1.97 5.64 -33.67
CA ARG A 673 -2.34 4.94 -32.45
C ARG A 673 -2.50 5.92 -31.28
N GLN A 674 -3.68 5.96 -30.68
CA GLN A 674 -3.92 6.62 -29.40
C GLN A 674 -4.01 5.56 -28.29
N THR A 675 -3.27 5.74 -27.21
CA THR A 675 -3.32 4.86 -26.03
C THR A 675 -3.61 5.68 -24.78
N ASP A 676 -4.65 5.31 -24.04
CA ASP A 676 -4.95 5.92 -22.75
C ASP A 676 -3.97 5.40 -21.69
N LEU A 677 -3.41 6.30 -20.89
CA LEU A 677 -2.58 5.98 -19.73
C LEU A 677 -3.32 6.46 -18.48
N VAL A 678 -3.94 5.54 -17.76
CA VAL A 678 -4.77 5.88 -16.59
C VAL A 678 -3.88 5.97 -15.36
N VAL A 679 -3.89 7.10 -14.65
CA VAL A 679 -3.21 7.24 -13.35
C VAL A 679 -4.00 6.44 -12.32
N VAL A 680 -3.47 5.27 -11.93
CA VAL A 680 -4.12 4.36 -10.98
C VAL A 680 -3.59 4.51 -9.56
N GLY A 681 -2.48 5.23 -9.38
CA GLY A 681 -1.92 5.55 -8.07
C GLY A 681 -0.75 6.52 -8.15
N GLU A 682 -0.47 7.19 -7.04
CA GLU A 682 0.72 8.00 -6.84
C GLU A 682 1.41 7.58 -5.55
N VAL A 683 2.74 7.46 -5.58
CA VAL A 683 3.55 7.17 -4.39
C VAL A 683 4.30 8.46 -4.05
N PRO A 684 4.02 9.11 -2.91
CA PRO A 684 4.79 10.26 -2.48
C PRO A 684 6.23 9.83 -2.16
N LEU A 685 7.19 10.61 -2.62
CA LEU A 685 8.60 10.48 -2.31
C LEU A 685 9.02 11.60 -1.36
N ALA A 686 10.10 11.39 -0.60
CA ALA A 686 10.65 12.44 0.25
C ALA A 686 11.25 13.61 -0.58
N GLN A 687 11.73 13.31 -1.79
CA GLN A 687 12.33 14.25 -2.75
C GLN A 687 12.04 13.76 -4.18
N PRO A 688 12.16 14.60 -5.22
CA PRO A 688 12.10 14.14 -6.60
C PRO A 688 13.13 13.03 -6.86
N ALA A 689 12.69 11.95 -7.50
CA ALA A 689 13.58 10.86 -7.87
C ALA A 689 14.50 11.32 -9.01
N ARG A 690 15.81 11.12 -8.85
CA ARG A 690 16.80 11.33 -9.93
C ARG A 690 16.72 10.24 -10.98
N ALA A 691 16.48 9.02 -10.52
CA ALA A 691 16.32 7.85 -11.36
C ALA A 691 15.37 6.85 -10.69
N VAL A 692 14.79 5.99 -11.52
CA VAL A 692 13.96 4.88 -11.09
C VAL A 692 14.43 3.61 -11.79
N GLY A 693 14.39 2.48 -11.09
CA GLY A 693 14.64 1.20 -11.71
C GLY A 693 13.95 0.02 -11.04
N LEU A 694 14.17 -1.19 -11.57
CA LEU A 694 13.62 -2.43 -11.01
C LEU A 694 14.72 -3.28 -10.37
N ALA A 695 14.49 -3.73 -9.15
CA ALA A 695 15.34 -4.69 -8.44
C ALA A 695 14.53 -5.88 -7.95
N GLN A 696 15.18 -7.04 -7.82
CA GLN A 696 14.61 -8.19 -7.14
C GLN A 696 14.94 -8.10 -5.66
N LEU A 697 13.94 -8.14 -4.79
CA LEU A 697 14.06 -8.17 -3.32
C LEU A 697 13.48 -9.50 -2.78
N PRO A 698 13.65 -9.83 -1.48
CA PRO A 698 13.19 -11.10 -0.91
C PRO A 698 11.70 -11.36 -1.16
N ASP A 699 10.88 -10.33 -1.06
CA ASP A 699 9.43 -10.41 -1.19
C ASP A 699 8.94 -10.32 -2.64
N GLY A 700 9.83 -10.04 -3.60
CA GLY A 700 9.50 -9.93 -5.02
C GLY A 700 10.21 -8.78 -5.75
N PRO A 701 9.84 -8.53 -7.02
CA PRO A 701 10.34 -7.38 -7.76
C PRO A 701 9.80 -6.09 -7.16
N ALA A 702 10.68 -5.12 -6.93
CA ALA A 702 10.35 -3.81 -6.37
C ALA A 702 10.83 -2.68 -7.30
N VAL A 703 10.13 -1.55 -7.26
CA VAL A 703 10.59 -0.30 -7.86
C VAL A 703 11.52 0.37 -6.90
N VAL A 704 12.71 0.71 -7.36
CA VAL A 704 13.72 1.42 -6.58
C VAL A 704 13.83 2.84 -7.12
N ALA A 705 13.59 3.84 -6.27
CA ALA A 705 13.78 5.26 -6.57
C ALA A 705 15.07 5.76 -5.91
N MET A 706 15.94 6.40 -6.70
CA MET A 706 17.15 7.06 -6.22
C MET A 706 16.84 8.53 -5.91
N LEU A 707 16.92 8.90 -4.64
CA LEU A 707 16.73 10.27 -4.17
C LEU A 707 18.08 10.95 -3.92
N GLY A 708 18.07 12.24 -3.60
CA GLY A 708 19.29 13.01 -3.40
C GLY A 708 20.18 12.53 -2.24
N ASP A 709 19.62 11.89 -1.22
CA ASP A 709 20.33 11.43 -0.01
C ASP A 709 20.11 9.95 0.34
N ARG A 710 19.20 9.26 -0.35
CA ARG A 710 18.78 7.90 -0.03
C ARG A 710 18.23 7.18 -1.26
N VAL A 711 18.00 5.89 -1.10
CA VAL A 711 17.36 5.01 -2.06
C VAL A 711 16.15 4.39 -1.39
N GLN A 712 14.98 4.45 -2.01
CA GLN A 712 13.74 3.86 -1.50
C GLN A 712 13.25 2.78 -2.45
N ALA A 713 12.77 1.66 -1.92
CA ALA A 713 12.13 0.59 -2.67
C ALA A 713 10.66 0.47 -2.32
N PHE A 714 9.83 0.23 -3.34
CA PHE A 714 8.38 0.12 -3.23
C PHE A 714 7.89 -1.15 -3.93
N ASP A 715 6.96 -1.86 -3.31
CA ASP A 715 6.22 -2.95 -3.97
C ASP A 715 4.95 -2.40 -4.60
N LEU A 716 4.95 -2.28 -5.93
CA LEU A 716 3.83 -1.72 -6.70
C LEU A 716 3.03 -2.79 -7.45
N ARG A 717 3.12 -4.06 -7.04
CA ARG A 717 2.40 -5.18 -7.69
C ARG A 717 0.89 -5.13 -7.48
N GLU A 718 0.39 -4.60 -6.37
CA GLU A 718 -1.06 -4.53 -6.09
C GLU A 718 -1.72 -3.18 -6.42
N GLY A 719 -0.97 -2.20 -6.95
CA GLY A 719 -1.53 -1.01 -7.60
C GLY A 719 -2.01 0.10 -6.67
N THR A 720 -2.32 -0.22 -5.41
CA THR A 720 -2.70 0.76 -4.37
C THR A 720 -1.94 0.61 -3.05
N ALA A 721 -1.19 -0.50 -2.86
CA ALA A 721 -0.35 -0.69 -1.69
C ALA A 721 0.96 0.08 -1.88
N THR A 722 1.12 1.20 -1.18
CA THR A 722 2.25 2.14 -1.29
C THR A 722 3.27 1.94 -0.16
N GLY A 723 3.44 0.71 0.32
CA GLY A 723 4.41 0.43 1.38
C GLY A 723 5.83 0.58 0.85
N GLU A 724 6.61 1.48 1.45
CA GLU A 724 8.07 1.41 1.35
C GLU A 724 8.49 0.04 1.91
N VAL A 725 9.10 -0.80 1.07
CA VAL A 725 9.55 -2.15 1.48
C VAL A 725 10.99 -2.12 2.01
N ALA A 726 11.78 -1.14 1.60
CA ALA A 726 13.12 -0.90 2.13
C ALA A 726 13.61 0.50 1.78
N ALA A 727 14.52 1.03 2.59
CA ALA A 727 15.30 2.21 2.27
C ALA A 727 16.76 2.05 2.70
N TRP A 728 17.66 2.66 1.92
CA TRP A 728 19.09 2.67 2.19
C TRP A 728 19.64 4.10 2.08
N PRO A 729 20.54 4.52 2.98
CA PRO A 729 21.24 5.79 2.83
C PRO A 729 22.23 5.74 1.66
N GLY A 730 22.39 6.85 0.95
CA GLY A 730 23.42 7.00 -0.07
C GLY A 730 23.00 7.90 -1.23
N ARG A 731 24.00 8.53 -1.86
CA ARG A 731 23.79 9.49 -2.95
C ARG A 731 24.03 8.82 -4.29
N PHE A 732 22.97 8.24 -4.85
CA PHE A 732 23.02 7.52 -6.11
C PHE A 732 22.33 8.32 -7.23
N HIS A 733 22.94 8.33 -8.41
CA HIS A 733 22.43 9.02 -9.60
C HIS A 733 21.64 8.08 -10.50
N GLY A 734 21.93 6.77 -10.47
CA GLY A 734 21.22 5.80 -11.29
C GLY A 734 21.44 4.34 -10.88
N MET A 735 20.90 3.44 -11.69
CA MET A 735 20.95 2.00 -11.45
C MET A 735 21.14 1.18 -12.72
N LEU A 736 22.02 0.19 -12.68
CA LEU A 736 22.22 -0.81 -13.71
C LEU A 736 21.74 -2.18 -13.25
N ARG A 737 20.97 -2.86 -14.10
CA ARG A 737 20.56 -4.25 -13.85
C ARG A 737 21.62 -5.24 -14.34
N ILE A 738 22.22 -5.98 -13.42
CA ILE A 738 23.27 -6.98 -13.70
C ILE A 738 22.91 -8.32 -13.04
N GLY A 739 22.67 -9.33 -13.88
CA GLY A 739 22.23 -10.65 -13.44
C GLY A 739 20.89 -10.59 -12.69
N GLU A 740 20.83 -11.22 -11.52
CA GLU A 740 19.68 -11.22 -10.60
C GLU A 740 19.66 -10.03 -9.62
N GLY A 741 20.68 -9.16 -9.64
CA GLY A 741 20.79 -8.00 -8.76
C GLY A 741 20.80 -6.66 -9.50
N ALA A 742 21.04 -5.59 -8.74
CA ALA A 742 21.18 -4.23 -9.25
C ALA A 742 22.48 -3.60 -8.75
N LEU A 743 23.10 -2.77 -9.57
CA LEU A 743 24.19 -1.87 -9.19
C LEU A 743 23.67 -0.45 -9.14
N LEU A 744 23.84 0.19 -7.99
CA LEU A 744 23.58 1.60 -7.78
C LEU A 744 24.89 2.36 -7.97
N TYR A 745 24.88 3.41 -8.78
CA TYR A 745 26.06 4.25 -9.02
C TYR A 745 25.77 5.72 -8.64
N GLY A 746 26.77 6.42 -8.11
CA GLY A 746 26.66 7.85 -7.79
C GLY A 746 27.88 8.38 -7.04
N ASP A 747 27.66 9.38 -6.18
CA ASP A 747 28.75 10.05 -5.43
C ASP A 747 29.47 9.07 -4.48
N ASP A 748 28.77 8.04 -4.02
CA ASP A 748 29.31 6.98 -3.16
C ASP A 748 30.08 5.88 -3.93
N GLY A 749 30.27 6.05 -5.23
CA GLY A 749 30.81 5.04 -6.15
C GLY A 749 29.76 4.00 -6.51
N ILE A 750 30.13 2.72 -6.52
CA ILE A 750 29.22 1.62 -6.88
C ILE A 750 28.87 0.77 -5.68
N SER A 751 27.57 0.56 -5.48
CA SER A 751 27.03 -0.38 -4.51
C SER A 751 26.15 -1.43 -5.19
N ARG A 752 26.24 -2.67 -4.73
CA ARG A 752 25.42 -3.78 -5.23
C ARG A 752 24.23 -3.99 -4.31
N LEU A 753 23.03 -3.81 -4.85
CA LEU A 753 21.79 -4.24 -4.22
C LEU A 753 21.58 -5.73 -4.52
N ARG A 754 21.67 -6.55 -3.48
CA ARG A 754 21.54 -8.00 -3.56
C ARG A 754 20.05 -8.42 -3.46
N PRO A 755 19.69 -9.61 -3.98
CA PRO A 755 18.33 -10.14 -3.87
C PRO A 755 17.82 -10.32 -2.43
N ASP A 756 18.73 -10.39 -1.46
CA ASP A 756 18.40 -10.47 -0.03
C ASP A 756 18.07 -9.10 0.61
N GLY A 757 18.04 -8.02 -0.20
CA GLY A 757 17.76 -6.65 0.26
C GLY A 757 18.97 -5.93 0.86
N ARG A 758 20.16 -6.55 0.89
CA ARG A 758 21.37 -5.88 1.39
C ARG A 758 22.05 -5.05 0.31
N LEU A 759 22.37 -3.81 0.65
CA LEU A 759 23.22 -2.93 -0.15
C LEU A 759 24.69 -3.11 0.27
N VAL A 760 25.52 -3.62 -0.64
CA VAL A 760 26.92 -3.93 -0.38
C VAL A 760 27.81 -3.04 -1.24
N ARG A 761 28.67 -2.22 -0.63
CA ARG A 761 29.65 -1.41 -1.37
C ARG A 761 30.61 -2.31 -2.15
N THR A 762 30.94 -1.91 -3.37
CA THR A 762 31.88 -2.64 -4.24
C THR A 762 33.30 -2.08 -4.09
N GLY A 763 34.24 -2.58 -4.91
CA GLY A 763 35.62 -2.08 -4.93
C GLY A 763 35.77 -0.67 -5.52
N ILE A 764 34.79 -0.21 -6.31
CA ILE A 764 34.81 1.10 -6.99
C ILE A 764 34.19 2.13 -6.06
N ARG A 765 35.05 2.94 -5.42
CA ARG A 765 34.69 3.95 -4.41
C ARG A 765 34.75 5.38 -4.92
N GLU A 766 35.35 5.59 -6.08
CA GLU A 766 35.36 6.90 -6.73
C GLU A 766 33.95 7.26 -7.22
N PRO A 767 33.54 8.53 -7.20
CA PRO A 767 32.25 8.96 -7.70
C PRO A 767 32.02 8.55 -9.16
N VAL A 768 30.86 7.94 -9.42
CA VAL A 768 30.43 7.55 -10.77
C VAL A 768 29.30 8.46 -11.20
N VAL A 769 29.54 9.25 -12.25
CA VAL A 769 28.64 10.25 -12.79
C VAL A 769 27.55 9.59 -13.64
N ASP A 770 27.95 8.64 -14.49
CA ASP A 770 27.03 7.88 -15.33
C ASP A 770 27.54 6.46 -15.57
N ALA A 771 26.66 5.55 -15.94
CA ALA A 771 27.02 4.18 -16.20
C ALA A 771 26.06 3.53 -17.20
N GLU A 772 26.59 2.64 -18.05
CA GLU A 772 25.79 1.94 -19.04
C GLU A 772 26.22 0.48 -19.20
N ARG A 773 25.24 -0.40 -19.44
CA ARG A 773 25.50 -1.82 -19.66
C ARG A 773 25.76 -2.14 -21.13
N ALA A 774 26.79 -2.92 -21.39
CA ALA A 774 27.11 -3.46 -22.71
C ALA A 774 27.06 -5.01 -22.74
N PRO A 775 27.12 -5.64 -23.92
CA PRO A 775 27.09 -7.10 -24.02
C PRO A 775 28.19 -7.83 -23.23
N HIS A 776 29.36 -7.20 -23.05
CA HIS A 776 30.54 -7.81 -22.44
C HIS A 776 30.89 -7.31 -21.04
N GLY A 777 30.12 -6.37 -20.48
CA GLY A 777 30.42 -5.74 -19.19
C GLY A 777 29.56 -4.51 -18.92
N ALA A 778 30.10 -3.59 -18.13
CA ALA A 778 29.53 -2.25 -17.96
C ALA A 778 30.60 -1.19 -18.22
N TYR A 779 30.18 -0.01 -18.66
CA TYR A 779 31.02 1.17 -18.73
C TYR A 779 30.60 2.16 -17.67
N LEU A 780 31.58 2.80 -17.03
CA LEU A 780 31.38 3.76 -15.95
C LEU A 780 32.10 5.05 -16.31
N VAL A 781 31.44 6.18 -16.09
CA VAL A 781 32.02 7.52 -16.23
C VAL A 781 32.28 8.05 -14.83
N THR A 782 33.54 8.35 -14.54
CA THR A 782 33.94 9.05 -13.30
C THR A 782 34.26 10.50 -13.64
N SER A 783 34.62 11.32 -12.65
CA SER A 783 35.03 12.70 -12.90
C SER A 783 36.34 12.84 -13.69
N GLU A 784 37.11 11.76 -13.84
CA GLU A 784 38.45 11.79 -14.44
C GLU A 784 38.58 10.88 -15.66
N ARG A 785 37.77 9.82 -15.75
CA ARG A 785 38.01 8.72 -16.69
C ARG A 785 36.75 7.92 -17.01
N VAL A 786 36.81 7.19 -18.13
CA VAL A 786 35.84 6.17 -18.51
C VAL A 786 36.45 4.79 -18.24
N LEU A 787 35.73 3.96 -17.49
CA LEU A 787 36.15 2.61 -17.10
C LEU A 787 35.31 1.56 -17.83
N GLU A 788 35.95 0.57 -18.43
CA GLU A 788 35.31 -0.68 -18.83
C GLU A 788 35.46 -1.68 -17.67
N VAL A 789 34.36 -2.16 -17.11
CA VAL A 789 34.36 -3.11 -16.00
C VAL A 789 33.74 -4.44 -16.39
N GLY A 790 34.36 -5.52 -15.92
CA GLY A 790 33.90 -6.88 -16.10
C GLY A 790 32.64 -7.20 -15.28
N ALA A 791 32.10 -8.40 -15.46
CA ALA A 791 30.93 -8.87 -14.70
C ALA A 791 31.17 -8.95 -13.18
N ASP A 792 32.43 -9.06 -12.75
CA ASP A 792 32.89 -9.04 -11.36
C ASP A 792 33.24 -7.63 -10.85
N LEU A 793 33.07 -6.61 -11.69
CA LEU A 793 33.44 -5.22 -11.44
C LEU A 793 34.94 -4.97 -11.30
N SER A 794 35.77 -5.89 -11.80
CA SER A 794 37.18 -5.58 -12.05
C SER A 794 37.31 -4.62 -13.23
N VAL A 795 38.22 -3.66 -13.13
CA VAL A 795 38.54 -2.75 -14.24
C VAL A 795 39.30 -3.55 -15.30
N VAL A 796 38.70 -3.65 -16.49
CA VAL A 796 39.28 -4.31 -17.66
C VAL A 796 40.12 -3.33 -18.45
N ARG A 797 39.60 -2.10 -18.63
CA ARG A 797 40.26 -0.98 -19.31
C ARG A 797 39.86 0.35 -18.70
N GLU A 798 40.70 1.35 -18.91
CA GLU A 798 40.44 2.74 -18.55
C GLU A 798 40.88 3.67 -19.68
N SER A 799 40.22 4.81 -19.78
CA SER A 799 40.52 5.89 -20.74
C SER A 799 40.37 7.24 -20.04
N ASP A 800 41.43 8.06 -20.07
CA ASP A 800 41.46 9.38 -19.46
C ASP A 800 40.63 10.36 -20.31
N ARG A 801 39.38 10.57 -19.89
CA ARG A 801 38.37 11.36 -20.58
C ARG A 801 37.55 12.16 -19.56
N PRO A 802 38.16 13.17 -18.91
CA PRO A 802 37.49 13.99 -17.90
C PRO A 802 36.40 14.90 -18.50
N ASP A 803 36.37 15.02 -19.82
CA ASP A 803 35.36 15.74 -20.59
C ASP A 803 34.02 14.97 -20.70
N VAL A 804 34.05 13.65 -20.54
CA VAL A 804 32.87 12.79 -20.69
C VAL A 804 32.02 12.84 -19.42
N THR A 805 30.74 13.16 -19.58
CA THR A 805 29.77 13.28 -18.49
C THR A 805 28.62 12.30 -18.59
N SER A 806 28.48 11.60 -19.72
CA SER A 806 27.42 10.61 -19.92
C SER A 806 27.82 9.52 -20.90
N ILE A 807 27.19 8.35 -20.82
CA ILE A 807 27.55 7.19 -21.62
C ILE A 807 26.31 6.40 -22.07
N GLY A 808 26.32 5.95 -23.33
CA GLY A 808 25.24 5.15 -23.91
C GLY A 808 25.78 3.99 -24.74
N ALA A 809 25.02 2.90 -24.85
CA ALA A 809 25.37 1.78 -25.71
C ALA A 809 24.37 1.70 -26.87
N LEU A 810 24.87 1.78 -28.09
CA LEU A 810 24.07 1.78 -29.32
C LEU A 810 24.63 0.70 -30.26
N GLY A 811 23.90 -0.41 -30.37
CA GLY A 811 24.36 -1.58 -31.12
C GLY A 811 25.67 -2.17 -30.54
N THR A 812 26.74 -2.15 -31.33
CA THR A 812 28.09 -2.57 -30.91
C THR A 812 28.98 -1.41 -30.48
N ASN A 813 28.50 -0.18 -30.60
CA ASN A 813 29.24 1.03 -30.27
C ASN A 813 28.87 1.56 -28.89
N VAL A 814 29.80 2.31 -28.31
CA VAL A 814 29.62 3.09 -27.08
C VAL A 814 29.64 4.55 -27.47
N LEU A 815 28.62 5.29 -27.05
CA LEU A 815 28.54 6.73 -27.21
C LEU A 815 29.05 7.41 -25.94
N LEU A 816 30.05 8.28 -26.09
CA LEU A 816 30.63 9.07 -25.02
C LEU A 816 30.09 10.50 -25.14
N GLY A 817 29.26 10.87 -24.20
CA GLY A 817 28.60 12.16 -24.16
C GLY A 817 29.39 13.20 -23.38
N HIS A 818 29.58 14.38 -23.96
CA HIS A 818 30.24 15.52 -23.33
C HIS A 818 29.57 16.84 -23.73
N ALA A 819 29.99 17.95 -23.12
CA ALA A 819 29.34 19.24 -23.30
C ALA A 819 29.35 19.76 -24.76
N GLU A 820 30.30 19.31 -25.59
CA GLU A 820 30.46 19.75 -26.98
C GLU A 820 29.78 18.82 -27.99
N GLY A 821 29.31 17.63 -27.58
CA GLY A 821 28.63 16.70 -28.47
C GLY A 821 28.73 15.24 -28.04
N ILE A 822 28.76 14.35 -29.04
CA ILE A 822 28.82 12.91 -28.84
C ILE A 822 29.95 12.32 -29.66
N ASP A 823 30.78 11.55 -28.96
CA ASP A 823 31.87 10.77 -29.52
C ASP A 823 31.45 9.31 -29.64
N THR A 824 31.83 8.64 -30.73
CA THR A 824 31.56 7.20 -30.93
C THR A 824 32.84 6.41 -30.69
N ALA A 825 32.75 5.36 -29.87
CA ALA A 825 33.83 4.42 -29.59
C ALA A 825 33.39 2.98 -29.84
N ASP A 826 34.35 2.11 -30.18
CA ASP A 826 34.13 0.68 -30.15
C ASP A 826 34.02 0.13 -28.72
N ALA A 827 33.68 -1.15 -28.58
CA ALA A 827 33.62 -1.82 -27.28
C ALA A 827 34.97 -1.82 -26.50
N GLY A 828 36.09 -1.46 -27.13
CA GLY A 828 37.39 -1.31 -26.49
C GLY A 828 37.75 0.14 -26.14
N LEU A 829 36.77 1.06 -26.15
CA LEU A 829 36.96 2.49 -25.95
C LEU A 829 37.90 3.14 -26.97
N ARG A 830 38.04 2.54 -28.17
CA ARG A 830 38.79 3.15 -29.27
C ARG A 830 37.84 3.98 -30.11
N MET A 831 38.19 5.24 -30.30
CA MET A 831 37.41 6.19 -31.09
C MET A 831 37.18 5.68 -32.52
N ARG A 832 35.92 5.75 -32.96
CA ARG A 832 35.47 5.48 -34.32
C ARG A 832 34.93 6.79 -34.91
N GLY A 833 35.58 7.26 -35.97
CA GLY A 833 35.15 8.45 -36.70
C GLY A 833 35.57 9.78 -36.07
N ASP A 834 35.20 10.87 -36.75
CA ASP A 834 35.41 12.24 -36.30
C ASP A 834 34.32 12.65 -35.30
N HIS A 835 34.69 13.54 -34.36
CA HIS A 835 33.78 14.15 -33.39
C HIS A 835 32.52 14.71 -34.07
N ARG A 836 31.33 14.29 -33.62
CA ARG A 836 30.06 14.86 -34.09
C ARG A 836 29.57 15.90 -33.09
N ALA A 837 29.66 17.16 -33.49
CA ALA A 837 28.98 18.26 -32.81
C ALA A 837 27.46 18.14 -33.04
N LEU A 838 26.84 17.21 -32.31
CA LEU A 838 25.41 17.27 -32.02
C LEU A 838 25.19 18.37 -30.96
N HIS A 839 23.95 18.81 -30.78
CA HIS A 839 23.60 19.81 -29.76
C HIS A 839 24.29 19.51 -28.42
N ALA A 840 24.62 20.56 -27.65
CA ALA A 840 25.33 20.40 -26.39
C ALA A 840 24.60 19.41 -25.47
N LEU A 841 25.23 18.25 -25.22
CA LEU A 841 24.59 17.13 -24.56
C LEU A 841 24.58 17.31 -23.04
N ARG A 842 23.45 16.96 -22.42
CA ARG A 842 23.29 16.87 -20.98
C ARG A 842 23.45 15.44 -20.48
N THR A 843 22.67 14.51 -21.06
CA THR A 843 22.68 13.08 -20.66
C THR A 843 22.27 12.18 -21.82
N LEU A 844 22.81 10.97 -21.86
CA LEU A 844 22.35 9.84 -22.65
C LEU A 844 21.62 8.87 -21.73
N SER A 845 20.50 8.34 -22.19
CA SER A 845 19.79 7.26 -21.51
C SER A 845 19.23 6.28 -22.52
N ARG A 846 18.87 5.07 -22.08
CA ARG A 846 18.20 4.12 -22.97
C ARG A 846 16.82 4.64 -23.33
N ALA A 847 16.44 4.59 -24.61
CA ALA A 847 15.11 4.96 -25.09
C ALA A 847 14.00 3.93 -24.74
N GLY A 848 14.13 3.28 -23.58
CA GLY A 848 13.22 2.33 -22.95
C GLY A 848 12.22 1.65 -23.89
N ARG A 849 10.95 2.06 -23.78
CA ARG A 849 9.82 1.52 -24.55
C ARG A 849 9.57 2.25 -25.88
N MET A 850 10.24 3.38 -26.13
CA MET A 850 10.06 4.18 -27.35
C MET A 850 10.62 3.42 -28.55
N ARG A 851 11.87 2.97 -28.48
CA ARG A 851 12.52 2.19 -29.53
C ARG A 851 13.52 1.21 -28.94
N ARG A 852 13.35 -0.08 -29.24
CA ARG A 852 14.26 -1.12 -28.75
C ARG A 852 15.64 -0.92 -29.39
N GLY A 853 16.66 -0.69 -28.55
CA GLY A 853 18.04 -0.49 -29.00
C GLY A 853 18.38 0.95 -29.39
N GLY A 854 17.47 1.91 -29.25
CA GLY A 854 17.77 3.34 -29.37
C GLY A 854 18.23 3.97 -28.07
N LEU A 855 18.87 5.14 -28.17
CA LEU A 855 19.27 5.99 -27.05
C LEU A 855 18.51 7.30 -27.10
N LEU A 856 18.12 7.82 -25.95
CA LEU A 856 17.60 9.17 -25.82
C LEU A 856 18.74 10.09 -25.37
N ALA A 857 19.07 11.06 -26.20
CA ALA A 857 19.95 12.17 -25.85
C ALA A 857 19.11 13.32 -25.32
N ARG A 858 19.43 13.83 -24.14
CA ARG A 858 18.85 15.07 -23.61
C ARG A 858 19.86 16.18 -23.81
N TRP A 859 19.40 17.27 -24.40
CA TRP A 859 20.23 18.41 -24.76
C TRP A 859 20.18 19.48 -23.65
N ASN A 860 21.17 20.38 -23.62
CA ASN A 860 21.28 21.42 -22.58
C ASN A 860 20.20 22.50 -22.69
N ASP A 861 19.56 22.65 -23.85
CA ASP A 861 18.43 23.55 -24.06
C ASP A 861 17.10 22.97 -23.53
N GLY A 862 17.10 21.73 -23.01
CA GLY A 862 15.93 21.05 -22.47
C GLY A 862 15.23 20.12 -23.46
N SER A 863 15.56 20.19 -24.75
CA SER A 863 15.03 19.28 -25.77
C SER A 863 15.65 17.88 -25.69
N ALA A 864 15.10 16.92 -26.43
CA ALA A 864 15.62 15.55 -26.49
C ALA A 864 15.62 14.98 -27.91
N GLY A 865 16.63 14.18 -28.25
CA GLY A 865 16.76 13.46 -29.52
C GLY A 865 16.77 11.95 -29.32
N LEU A 866 16.08 11.20 -30.18
CA LEU A 866 16.16 9.74 -30.25
C LEU A 866 17.24 9.34 -31.26
N LEU A 867 18.30 8.71 -30.77
CA LEU A 867 19.45 8.24 -31.55
C LEU A 867 19.34 6.74 -31.85
N GLU A 868 19.67 6.37 -33.08
CA GLU A 868 19.66 4.98 -33.56
C GLU A 868 20.91 4.62 -34.36
N ASP A 869 21.29 3.33 -34.28
CA ASP A 869 22.40 2.79 -35.06
C ASP A 869 21.95 2.59 -36.51
N HIS A 870 22.51 3.36 -37.42
CA HIS A 870 22.36 3.17 -38.86
C HIS A 870 23.75 2.91 -39.44
N ASP A 871 24.00 1.67 -39.84
CA ASP A 871 25.27 1.20 -40.40
C ASP A 871 26.51 1.49 -39.53
N GLY A 872 26.37 1.46 -38.21
CA GLY A 872 27.46 1.69 -37.26
C GLY A 872 27.62 3.15 -36.84
N GLU A 873 26.76 4.05 -37.30
CA GLU A 873 26.77 5.48 -36.98
C GLU A 873 25.49 5.88 -36.22
N PRO A 874 25.60 6.73 -35.17
CA PRO A 874 24.42 7.26 -34.48
C PRO A 874 23.73 8.33 -35.34
N VAL A 875 22.43 8.14 -35.60
CA VAL A 875 21.57 9.09 -36.33
C VAL A 875 20.40 9.50 -35.45
N GLU A 876 20.14 10.81 -35.35
CA GLU A 876 18.94 11.33 -34.70
C GLU A 876 17.73 11.13 -35.62
N VAL A 877 16.80 10.28 -35.21
CA VAL A 877 15.61 9.91 -36.01
C VAL A 877 14.35 10.63 -35.54
N ALA A 878 14.36 11.16 -34.30
CA ALA A 878 13.28 11.97 -33.76
C ALA A 878 13.82 13.03 -32.81
N HIS A 879 13.19 14.20 -32.82
CA HIS A 879 13.50 15.33 -31.97
C HIS A 879 12.24 15.75 -31.20
N PHE A 880 12.37 16.00 -29.90
CA PHE A 880 11.30 16.36 -28.98
C PHE A 880 11.63 17.69 -28.33
N ALA A 881 10.67 18.63 -28.31
CA ALA A 881 10.85 19.92 -27.65
C ALA A 881 11.06 19.76 -26.14
N GLU A 882 10.46 18.74 -25.54
CA GLU A 882 10.66 18.32 -24.15
C GLU A 882 10.94 16.81 -24.09
N PRO A 883 11.65 16.29 -23.07
CA PRO A 883 11.92 14.88 -22.94
C PRO A 883 10.60 14.09 -22.83
N PRO A 884 10.39 13.07 -23.68
CA PRO A 884 9.13 12.34 -23.70
C PRO A 884 8.88 11.65 -22.35
N LEU A 885 7.66 11.75 -21.82
CA LEU A 885 7.28 11.21 -20.50
C LEU A 885 7.66 9.73 -20.33
N LEU A 886 7.59 8.95 -21.42
CA LEU A 886 7.88 7.52 -21.44
C LEU A 886 9.38 7.18 -21.47
N ALA A 887 10.26 8.18 -21.61
CA ALA A 887 11.71 8.01 -21.61
C ALA A 887 12.21 7.28 -20.36
N ASN A 888 11.70 7.70 -19.20
CA ASN A 888 12.11 7.20 -17.89
C ASN A 888 11.07 6.26 -17.27
N ALA A 889 10.13 5.75 -18.07
CA ALA A 889 9.06 4.90 -17.59
C ALA A 889 9.52 3.43 -17.42
N LEU A 890 9.28 2.86 -16.25
CA LEU A 890 9.51 1.43 -15.99
C LEU A 890 8.23 0.65 -16.21
N ARG A 891 8.29 -0.49 -16.92
CA ARG A 891 7.12 -1.36 -17.07
C ARG A 891 7.15 -2.52 -16.09
N ILE A 892 6.05 -2.72 -15.36
CA ILE A 892 5.79 -3.88 -14.51
C ILE A 892 4.43 -4.43 -14.89
N GLY A 893 4.39 -5.59 -15.56
CA GLY A 893 3.14 -6.15 -16.07
C GLY A 893 2.45 -5.21 -17.08
N ASP A 894 1.22 -4.82 -16.78
CA ASP A 894 0.38 -3.87 -17.53
C ASP A 894 0.55 -2.40 -17.08
N ARG A 895 1.44 -2.14 -16.11
CA ARG A 895 1.67 -0.82 -15.53
C ARG A 895 2.97 -0.18 -15.98
N LEU A 896 2.97 1.14 -16.02
CA LEU A 896 4.13 2.01 -16.25
C LEU A 896 4.34 2.86 -15.00
N ILE A 897 5.56 2.89 -14.49
CA ILE A 897 5.96 3.69 -13.34
C ILE A 897 6.82 4.83 -13.86
N VAL A 898 6.40 6.05 -13.60
CA VAL A 898 7.07 7.26 -14.09
C VAL A 898 7.47 8.10 -12.89
N GLY A 899 8.76 8.46 -12.81
CA GLY A 899 9.22 9.49 -11.89
C GLY A 899 8.85 10.86 -12.43
N ASP A 900 8.22 11.70 -11.61
CA ASP A 900 7.92 13.09 -11.97
C ASP A 900 9.15 13.93 -11.64
N GLU A 901 9.91 14.38 -12.64
CA GLU A 901 11.20 15.08 -12.42
C GLU A 901 11.03 16.41 -11.65
N GLY A 902 9.82 16.99 -11.65
CA GLY A 902 9.47 18.20 -10.91
C GLY A 902 8.74 17.98 -9.59
N ALA A 903 8.25 16.77 -9.32
CA ALA A 903 7.46 16.48 -8.13
C ALA A 903 8.04 15.30 -7.34
N ALA A 904 7.99 15.38 -6.01
CA ALA A 904 8.42 14.29 -5.14
C ALA A 904 7.38 13.15 -5.14
N ARG A 905 7.17 12.49 -6.28
CA ARG A 905 6.23 11.38 -6.45
C ARG A 905 6.59 10.44 -7.60
N LEU A 906 6.16 9.18 -7.48
CA LEU A 906 6.07 8.23 -8.59
C LEU A 906 4.62 8.10 -9.04
N ARG A 907 4.38 8.18 -10.35
CA ARG A 907 3.08 7.93 -10.96
C ARG A 907 2.98 6.49 -11.43
N VAL A 908 1.94 5.79 -11.00
CA VAL A 908 1.58 4.44 -11.46
C VAL A 908 0.51 4.58 -12.52
N LEU A 909 0.89 4.37 -13.78
CA LEU A 909 0.00 4.43 -14.93
C LEU A 909 -0.39 3.01 -15.34
N ARG A 910 -1.66 2.76 -15.58
CA ARG A 910 -2.14 1.53 -16.24
C ARG A 910 -2.34 1.82 -17.72
N VAL A 911 -1.79 0.97 -18.58
CA VAL A 911 -2.04 1.07 -20.03
C VAL A 911 -3.51 0.70 -20.26
N GLY A 912 -4.29 1.70 -20.65
CA GLY A 912 -5.72 1.61 -20.92
C GLY A 912 -6.02 1.19 -22.35
N ARG A 913 -7.13 1.69 -22.88
CA ARG A 913 -7.56 1.37 -24.24
C ARG A 913 -6.58 1.95 -25.25
N SER A 914 -6.26 1.15 -26.26
CA SER A 914 -5.50 1.59 -27.43
C SER A 914 -6.41 1.52 -28.64
N VAL A 915 -6.40 2.57 -29.46
CA VAL A 915 -7.14 2.67 -30.72
C VAL A 915 -6.12 2.91 -31.82
N THR A 916 -6.11 2.06 -32.83
CA THR A 916 -5.30 2.20 -34.04
C THR A 916 -6.23 2.53 -35.20
N LEU A 917 -5.86 3.55 -35.98
CA LEU A 917 -6.52 3.98 -37.21
C LEU A 917 -5.67 3.63 -38.43
#